data_AF-A0A2G6NUA5-F1
#
_entry.id   AF-A0A2G6NUA5-F1
#
_cell.length_a   1.000
_cell.length_b   1.000
_cell.length_c   1.000
_cell.angle_alpha   90.00
_cell.angle_beta   90.00
_cell.angle_gamma   90.00
#
_symmetry.space_group_name_H-M   'P 1'
#
loop_
_entity.id
_entity.type
_entity.pdbx_description
1 polymer ?
#
loop_
_entity_poly.entity_id
_entity_poly.type
_entity_poly.pdbx_seq_one_letter_code
_entity_poly.pdbx_strand_id
1 'polypeptide(L)'
;MPWLPGITPITAYIGPGAGFALGGSFLFALAGMLLAVVAVLAWPARVLIRNLRGQSRRRKGRRRKSKRGRGAPHQAVAKRVVVLGLDGFDPVISKRLLDAGQLPNLARIRDEGTFRPLISTYPAMSPVGWSTFATGVDPSGHNIFDFLSRDLVTHLPILSSTRLHRRPVRKLGPLALPGGGPRFELLRRSKPFWKTCAEAGVASSILRVPITFPPDRFGGKQLSAMCVPDLRGTQGTFSHYTSAQARGRKIAGRTTGGVRLELAEQASGVYTSVLTGPDLPGGGRMTLPITAKVDREARRAAFTVGPETVTIGENEYSDWIPLVFKGGGGTAHGIVKVRITSLEPDFSFYVTPVNIDPRHPAMPISNPPHLAMALSRLHGRYATLGLAEDTWALNERVIDEQAFLDQAYAIHEERKRQFFHALDRQPDGVVSVVFDATDRIQHMFFRYLDPDHPANAGKDTEQHKEAIDDLYRRADTLVGQTLDKLGPRDALLVISDHGFKTFRRGVNLNTWFRDNGYLFLKSDPTENDPTQSPLPPIGEGERHEVGDIDWQRTRAYTSGLAGYYLNLKGREREGCVDPTEADALLAEINAKLRGLPDTERGETAITEVWTGREIYHGPYRTNGPDAIVGYKPGYRADWDAAVGAVGRHVISDNTRSWSGDHCMDPRAVPGVIFSTRPFRNPKPALVDMAPTVLDLLGLDAPGHMTGRSVFAESEVNP
;
A
#
# COMPACT_ATOMS: atom_id res chain seq x y z
N MET A 1 5.09 -6.04 -6.18
CA MET A 1 6.35 -5.68 -6.86
C MET A 1 7.52 -6.07 -5.97
N PRO A 2 8.00 -7.31 -6.02
CA PRO A 2 8.95 -7.79 -5.03
C PRO A 2 10.43 -7.61 -5.43
N TRP A 3 10.75 -7.37 -6.70
CA TRP A 3 12.12 -7.07 -7.14
C TRP A 3 12.13 -5.99 -8.23
N LEU A 4 12.19 -4.72 -7.81
CA LEU A 4 12.62 -3.65 -8.71
C LEU A 4 14.15 -3.64 -8.74
N PRO A 5 14.80 -3.98 -9.87
CA PRO A 5 16.25 -3.81 -9.99
C PRO A 5 16.57 -2.32 -9.74
N GLY A 6 17.39 -2.03 -8.73
CA GLY A 6 17.72 -0.65 -8.33
C GLY A 6 17.33 -0.28 -6.90
N ILE A 7 16.33 -0.94 -6.32
CA ILE A 7 16.00 -0.75 -4.90
C ILE A 7 16.94 -1.63 -4.08
N THR A 8 17.96 -1.02 -3.47
CA THR A 8 18.83 -1.73 -2.54
C THR A 8 18.00 -2.28 -1.38
N PRO A 9 18.09 -3.60 -1.06
CA PRO A 9 17.36 -4.18 0.06
C PRO A 9 17.60 -3.41 1.35
N ILE A 10 16.55 -3.26 2.16
CA ILE A 10 16.67 -2.61 3.47
C ILE A 10 17.39 -3.61 4.39
N THR A 11 18.65 -3.32 4.74
CA THR A 11 19.33 -4.05 5.81
C THR A 11 18.54 -3.88 7.09
N ALA A 12 18.01 -4.96 7.65
CA ALA A 12 17.29 -4.92 8.91
C ALA A 12 18.19 -4.30 10.01
N TYR A 13 17.59 -3.53 10.92
CA TYR A 13 18.34 -3.02 12.07
C TYR A 13 18.75 -4.21 12.96
N ILE A 14 20.05 -4.45 13.03
CA ILE A 14 20.66 -5.48 13.88
C ILE A 14 20.96 -4.83 15.23
N GLY A 15 20.15 -5.14 16.24
CA GLY A 15 20.35 -4.62 17.59
C GLY A 15 21.55 -5.29 18.30
N PRO A 16 22.18 -4.63 19.29
CA PRO A 16 23.25 -5.23 20.09
C PRO A 16 22.71 -6.43 20.89
N GLY A 17 23.44 -7.55 20.88
CA GLY A 17 23.07 -8.82 21.50
C GLY A 17 23.00 -8.81 23.04
N ALA A 18 22.54 -9.94 23.61
CA ALA A 18 22.12 -10.13 25.01
C ALA A 18 23.13 -9.76 26.11
N GLY A 19 24.41 -9.52 25.80
CA GLY A 19 25.43 -9.10 26.77
C GLY A 19 25.17 -7.72 27.41
N PHE A 20 24.45 -6.83 26.74
CA PHE A 20 24.01 -5.55 27.32
C PHE A 20 22.69 -5.65 28.12
N ALA A 21 21.97 -6.78 28.02
CA ALA A 21 20.63 -6.92 28.59
C ALA A 21 20.63 -7.20 30.10
N LEU A 22 21.66 -7.81 30.67
CA LEU A 22 21.67 -8.13 32.12
C LEU A 22 21.92 -6.88 33.00
N GLY A 23 22.85 -6.00 32.62
CA GLY A 23 23.03 -4.70 33.28
C GLY A 23 21.93 -3.69 32.89
N GLY A 24 21.45 -3.74 31.65
CA GLY A 24 20.42 -2.85 31.13
C GLY A 24 19.04 -3.10 31.72
N SER A 25 18.61 -4.35 31.91
CA SER A 25 17.24 -4.65 32.37
C SER A 25 16.96 -4.16 33.79
N PHE A 26 17.94 -4.25 34.69
CA PHE A 26 17.83 -3.67 36.03
C PHE A 26 17.79 -2.15 35.98
N LEU A 27 18.68 -1.52 35.19
CA LEU A 27 18.69 -0.07 35.02
C LEU A 27 17.42 0.46 34.32
N PHE A 28 16.83 -0.28 33.38
CA PHE A 28 15.56 0.06 32.74
C PHE A 28 14.36 -0.16 33.65
N ALA A 29 14.36 -1.20 34.48
CA ALA A 29 13.34 -1.41 35.50
C ALA A 29 13.42 -0.31 36.56
N LEU A 30 14.61 0.03 37.05
CA LEU A 30 14.85 1.10 38.00
C LEU A 30 14.52 2.47 37.40
N ALA A 31 14.95 2.74 36.17
CA ALA A 31 14.59 3.97 35.45
C ALA A 31 13.09 4.05 35.16
N GLY A 32 12.43 2.92 34.84
CA GLY A 32 11.00 2.83 34.67
C GLY A 32 10.23 3.09 35.96
N MET A 33 10.73 2.55 37.08
CA MET A 33 10.16 2.76 38.41
C MET A 33 10.36 4.21 38.87
N LEU A 34 11.55 4.78 38.67
CA LEU A 34 11.85 6.20 38.90
C LEU A 34 11.00 7.11 38.00
N LEU A 35 10.84 6.78 36.72
CA LEU A 35 9.98 7.52 35.79
C LEU A 35 8.51 7.41 36.18
N ALA A 36 8.05 6.26 36.70
CA ALA A 36 6.70 6.08 37.21
C ALA A 36 6.48 6.93 38.46
N VAL A 37 7.42 6.91 39.41
CA VAL A 37 7.40 7.77 40.60
C VAL A 37 7.42 9.25 40.19
N VAL A 38 8.31 9.66 39.29
CA VAL A 38 8.33 11.04 38.75
C VAL A 38 7.05 11.35 37.99
N ALA A 39 6.44 10.42 37.26
CA ALA A 39 5.19 10.65 36.55
C ALA A 39 4.00 10.82 37.51
N VAL A 40 3.96 10.05 38.61
CA VAL A 40 2.95 10.15 39.68
C VAL A 40 3.15 11.44 40.48
N LEU A 41 4.38 11.76 40.89
CA LEU A 41 4.70 12.98 41.62
C LEU A 41 4.52 14.24 40.76
N ALA A 42 4.83 14.15 39.46
CA ALA A 42 4.57 15.22 38.50
C ALA A 42 3.13 15.20 37.97
N TRP A 43 2.28 14.23 38.33
CA TRP A 43 0.89 14.16 37.85
C TRP A 43 0.08 15.39 38.26
N PRO A 44 0.08 15.85 39.53
CA PRO A 44 -0.64 17.07 39.93
C PRO A 44 -0.11 18.29 39.19
N ALA A 45 1.22 18.41 39.06
CA ALA A 45 1.86 19.49 38.32
C ALA A 45 1.54 19.43 36.82
N ARG A 46 1.46 18.24 36.20
CA ARG A 46 1.08 18.05 34.80
C ARG A 46 -0.40 18.32 34.57
N VAL A 47 -1.29 17.94 35.48
CA VAL A 47 -2.72 18.29 35.44
C VAL A 47 -2.88 19.80 35.60
N LEU A 48 -2.17 20.42 36.54
CA LEU A 48 -2.17 21.86 36.75
C LEU A 48 -1.58 22.61 35.53
N ILE A 49 -0.44 22.18 34.99
CA ILE A 49 0.17 22.74 33.78
C ILE A 49 -0.73 22.49 32.56
N ARG A 50 -1.42 21.36 32.46
CA ARG A 50 -2.38 21.07 31.38
C ARG A 50 -3.62 21.95 31.51
N ASN A 51 -4.10 22.23 32.72
CA ASN A 51 -5.21 23.14 32.99
C ASN A 51 -4.79 24.60 32.76
N LEU A 52 -3.61 25.01 33.19
CA LEU A 52 -3.04 26.36 33.00
C LEU A 52 -2.62 26.60 31.54
N ARG A 53 -2.03 25.61 30.84
CA ARG A 53 -1.79 25.66 29.39
C ARG A 53 -3.09 25.55 28.62
N GLY A 54 -4.09 24.81 29.10
CA GLY A 54 -5.44 24.77 28.55
C GLY A 54 -6.15 26.12 28.66
N GLN A 55 -6.05 26.80 29.80
CA GLN A 55 -6.54 28.16 30.03
C GLN A 55 -5.73 29.21 29.25
N SER A 56 -4.40 29.08 29.18
CA SER A 56 -3.51 29.96 28.42
C SER A 56 -3.65 29.77 26.91
N ARG A 57 -3.93 28.54 26.43
CA ARG A 57 -4.29 28.24 25.03
C ARG A 57 -5.71 28.68 24.70
N ARG A 58 -6.68 28.55 25.62
CA ARG A 58 -8.01 29.19 25.50
C ARG A 58 -7.90 30.71 25.45
N ARG A 59 -7.01 31.32 26.24
CA ARG A 59 -6.69 32.76 26.21
C ARG A 59 -5.93 33.17 24.95
N LYS A 60 -4.92 32.44 24.49
CA LYS A 60 -4.20 32.70 23.23
C LYS A 60 -5.08 32.46 22.00
N GLY A 61 -5.96 31.46 22.02
CA GLY A 61 -7.01 31.24 21.03
C GLY A 61 -8.03 32.38 21.01
N ARG A 62 -8.45 32.89 22.18
CA ARG A 62 -9.25 34.13 22.31
C ARG A 62 -8.51 35.40 21.86
N ARG A 63 -7.19 35.50 22.07
CA ARG A 63 -6.38 36.65 21.64
C ARG A 63 -6.08 36.62 20.13
N ARG A 64 -5.87 35.44 19.53
CA ARG A 64 -5.74 35.25 18.08
C ARG A 64 -7.08 35.49 17.35
N LYS A 65 -8.21 35.12 17.98
CA LYS A 65 -9.58 35.51 17.58
C LYS A 65 -9.79 37.02 17.43
N SER A 66 -9.17 37.84 18.29
CA SER A 66 -9.32 39.30 18.24
C SER A 66 -8.54 39.98 17.10
N LYS A 67 -7.56 39.30 16.48
CA LYS A 67 -6.69 39.87 15.43
C LYS A 67 -6.98 39.35 14.02
N ARG A 68 -7.84 38.34 13.86
CA ARG A 68 -8.36 37.88 12.57
C ARG A 68 -9.87 37.87 12.66
N GLY A 69 -10.53 38.89 12.14
CA GLY A 69 -11.99 38.90 12.00
C GLY A 69 -12.41 37.82 11.01
N ARG A 70 -12.61 36.59 11.49
CA ARG A 70 -13.37 35.49 10.84
C ARG A 70 -13.85 34.55 11.95
N GLY A 71 -15.18 34.46 12.12
CA GLY A 71 -15.94 33.37 12.77
C GLY A 71 -15.65 33.04 14.24
N ALA A 72 -16.69 32.91 15.06
CA ALA A 72 -16.59 32.08 16.26
C ALA A 72 -16.36 30.60 15.82
N PRO A 73 -15.56 29.80 16.55
CA PRO A 73 -15.40 28.38 16.27
C PRO A 73 -16.78 27.74 16.33
N HIS A 74 -17.14 27.06 15.26
CA HIS A 74 -18.38 26.34 15.17
C HIS A 74 -18.44 25.28 16.28
N GLN A 75 -19.62 25.05 16.86
CA GLN A 75 -19.80 24.04 17.90
C GLN A 75 -19.54 22.65 17.29
N ALA A 76 -18.78 21.80 18.00
CA ALA A 76 -18.50 20.43 17.56
C ALA A 76 -19.80 19.64 17.38
N VAL A 77 -20.03 19.14 16.17
CA VAL A 77 -21.22 18.38 15.78
C VAL A 77 -21.15 16.95 16.32
N ALA A 78 -19.97 16.34 16.28
CA ALA A 78 -19.70 15.00 16.79
C ALA A 78 -18.74 15.02 18.00
N LYS A 79 -18.97 14.14 18.96
CA LYS A 79 -18.04 13.86 20.06
C LYS A 79 -16.90 12.96 19.60
N ARG A 80 -17.23 11.97 18.77
CA ARG A 80 -16.31 11.00 18.18
C ARG A 80 -16.62 10.84 16.70
N VAL A 81 -15.58 10.88 15.88
CA VAL A 81 -15.66 10.58 14.45
C VAL A 81 -14.95 9.26 14.21
N VAL A 82 -15.68 8.28 13.68
CA VAL A 82 -15.16 7.00 13.23
C VAL A 82 -15.08 7.03 11.72
N VAL A 83 -13.89 6.80 11.17
CA VAL A 83 -13.69 6.62 9.73
C VAL A 83 -13.37 5.15 9.50
N LEU A 84 -14.28 4.44 8.85
CA LEU A 84 -14.10 3.07 8.40
C LEU A 84 -13.78 3.08 6.91
N GLY A 85 -12.50 3.00 6.59
CA GLY A 85 -12.02 2.88 5.23
C GLY A 85 -12.18 1.46 4.71
N LEU A 86 -12.85 1.32 3.56
CA LEU A 86 -12.93 0.09 2.78
C LEU A 86 -12.20 0.38 1.46
N ASP A 87 -10.92 0.01 1.38
CA ASP A 87 -10.07 0.29 0.22
C ASP A 87 -10.71 -0.34 -1.04
N GLY A 88 -10.87 0.42 -2.12
CA GLY A 88 -11.45 -0.12 -3.36
C GLY A 88 -12.94 -0.50 -3.38
N PHE A 89 -13.75 -0.09 -2.42
CA PHE A 89 -15.18 -0.40 -2.39
C PHE A 89 -15.97 0.37 -3.47
N ASP A 90 -16.64 -0.35 -4.36
CA ASP A 90 -17.22 0.19 -5.59
C ASP A 90 -18.70 0.60 -5.42
N PRO A 91 -19.09 1.82 -5.87
CA PRO A 91 -20.47 2.30 -5.75
C PRO A 91 -21.49 1.52 -6.60
N VAL A 92 -21.08 0.95 -7.74
CA VAL A 92 -21.98 0.21 -8.63
C VAL A 92 -22.29 -1.16 -8.04
N ILE A 93 -21.28 -1.87 -7.53
CA ILE A 93 -21.47 -3.13 -6.81
C ILE A 93 -22.28 -2.89 -5.53
N SER A 94 -21.95 -1.84 -4.77
CA SER A 94 -22.71 -1.44 -3.58
C SER A 94 -24.19 -1.24 -3.90
N LYS A 95 -24.50 -0.47 -4.96
CA LYS A 95 -25.88 -0.22 -5.38
C LYS A 95 -26.59 -1.51 -5.79
N ARG A 96 -25.94 -2.37 -6.60
CA ARG A 96 -26.52 -3.67 -7.00
C ARG A 96 -26.91 -4.50 -5.79
N LEU A 97 -26.04 -4.61 -4.79
CA LEU A 97 -26.27 -5.43 -3.60
C LEU A 97 -27.24 -4.79 -2.61
N LEU A 98 -27.28 -3.45 -2.51
CA LEU A 98 -28.30 -2.71 -1.77
C LEU A 98 -29.69 -2.92 -2.37
N ASP A 99 -29.81 -2.80 -3.71
CA ASP A 99 -31.06 -2.99 -4.44
C ASP A 99 -31.55 -4.46 -4.30
N ALA A 100 -30.62 -5.41 -4.16
CA ALA A 100 -30.91 -6.82 -3.86
C ALA A 100 -31.18 -7.13 -2.38
N GLY A 101 -31.16 -6.13 -1.48
CA GLY A 101 -31.42 -6.31 -0.05
C GLY A 101 -30.32 -7.05 0.72
N GLN A 102 -29.10 -7.15 0.17
CA GLN A 102 -28.01 -7.95 0.74
C GLN A 102 -27.08 -7.16 1.67
N LEU A 103 -27.24 -5.83 1.75
CA LEU A 103 -26.41 -4.93 2.57
C LEU A 103 -27.27 -4.13 3.57
N PRO A 104 -27.92 -4.80 4.56
CA PRO A 104 -28.89 -4.15 5.44
C PRO A 104 -28.30 -3.03 6.31
N ASN A 105 -27.04 -3.13 6.74
CA ASN A 105 -26.43 -2.11 7.59
C ASN A 105 -26.07 -0.84 6.80
N LEU A 106 -25.54 -1.00 5.59
CA LEU A 106 -25.29 0.10 4.66
C LEU A 106 -26.59 0.72 4.16
N ALA A 107 -27.65 -0.08 3.96
CA ALA A 107 -28.99 0.42 3.65
C ALA A 107 -29.50 1.35 4.77
N ARG A 108 -29.34 0.95 6.05
CA ARG A 108 -29.66 1.80 7.19
C ARG A 108 -28.90 3.13 7.15
N ILE A 109 -27.59 3.13 6.89
CA ILE A 109 -26.81 4.38 6.78
C ILE A 109 -27.27 5.25 5.61
N ARG A 110 -27.58 4.65 4.45
CA ARG A 110 -28.11 5.37 3.29
C ARG A 110 -29.43 6.07 3.63
N ASP A 111 -30.33 5.37 4.32
CA ASP A 111 -31.70 5.82 4.57
C ASP A 111 -31.77 6.88 5.67
N GLU A 112 -30.98 6.73 6.74
CA GLU A 112 -30.94 7.68 7.87
C GLU A 112 -29.96 8.85 7.63
N GLY A 113 -29.01 8.68 6.72
CA GLY A 113 -27.90 9.59 6.50
C GLY A 113 -27.67 9.92 5.03
N THR A 114 -26.55 9.47 4.46
CA THR A 114 -26.22 9.73 3.05
C THR A 114 -25.33 8.64 2.47
N PHE A 115 -25.63 8.21 1.25
CA PHE A 115 -24.75 7.44 0.37
C PHE A 115 -24.51 8.23 -0.91
N ARG A 116 -23.25 8.42 -1.30
CA ARG A 116 -22.86 9.05 -2.58
C ARG A 116 -21.61 8.36 -3.15
N PRO A 117 -21.45 8.31 -4.49
CA PRO A 117 -20.14 8.16 -5.10
C PRO A 117 -19.20 9.28 -4.62
N LEU A 118 -17.95 8.94 -4.35
CA LEU A 118 -16.92 9.87 -3.91
C LEU A 118 -15.90 10.06 -5.04
N ILE A 119 -15.69 11.30 -5.48
CA ILE A 119 -14.72 11.58 -6.54
C ILE A 119 -13.32 11.23 -6.05
N SER A 120 -12.63 10.37 -6.81
CA SER A 120 -11.27 9.90 -6.51
C SER A 120 -10.20 10.96 -6.89
N THR A 121 -8.94 10.58 -6.77
CA THR A 121 -7.79 11.39 -7.18
C THR A 121 -7.42 11.16 -8.63
N TYR A 122 -6.56 12.04 -9.16
CA TYR A 122 -5.88 11.85 -10.44
C TYR A 122 -4.39 11.59 -10.17
N PRO A 123 -3.90 10.34 -10.30
CA PRO A 123 -4.61 9.10 -10.66
C PRO A 123 -5.41 8.48 -9.50
N ALA A 124 -6.38 7.61 -9.81
CA ALA A 124 -7.20 6.88 -8.83
C ALA A 124 -6.44 5.66 -8.29
N MET A 125 -5.56 5.88 -7.31
CA MET A 125 -4.73 4.84 -6.72
C MET A 125 -4.67 4.97 -5.21
N SER A 126 -4.70 3.85 -4.48
CA SER A 126 -4.65 3.81 -3.01
C SER A 126 -3.59 4.69 -2.35
N PRO A 127 -2.29 4.66 -2.72
CA PRO A 127 -1.29 5.54 -2.13
C PRO A 127 -1.60 7.03 -2.31
N VAL A 128 -2.19 7.39 -3.45
CA VAL A 128 -2.55 8.76 -3.82
C VAL A 128 -3.82 9.18 -3.08
N GLY A 129 -4.87 8.36 -3.17
CA GLY A 129 -6.17 8.58 -2.58
C GLY A 129 -6.09 8.73 -1.07
N TRP A 130 -5.51 7.76 -0.36
CA TRP A 130 -5.40 7.82 1.10
C TRP A 130 -4.48 8.93 1.60
N SER A 131 -3.52 9.39 0.78
CA SER A 131 -2.74 10.59 1.08
C SER A 131 -3.56 11.87 0.93
N THR A 132 -4.41 11.96 -0.09
CA THR A 132 -5.38 13.05 -0.29
C THR A 132 -6.42 13.07 0.85
N PHE A 133 -7.02 11.93 1.19
CA PHE A 133 -7.90 11.76 2.35
C PHE A 133 -7.27 12.30 3.63
N ALA A 134 -6.00 11.93 3.88
CA ALA A 134 -5.30 12.31 5.10
C ALA A 134 -5.04 13.82 5.17
N THR A 135 -4.71 14.45 4.04
CA THR A 135 -4.12 15.81 4.00
C THR A 135 -5.08 16.89 3.52
N GLY A 136 -6.19 16.53 2.87
CA GLY A 136 -7.14 17.49 2.33
C GLY A 136 -6.60 18.32 1.17
N VAL A 137 -5.57 17.82 0.47
CA VAL A 137 -4.97 18.42 -0.73
C VAL A 137 -4.84 17.38 -1.83
N ASP A 138 -4.72 17.82 -3.08
CA ASP A 138 -4.48 16.96 -4.24
C ASP A 138 -3.05 16.36 -4.23
N PRO A 139 -2.73 15.44 -5.16
CA PRO A 139 -1.43 14.76 -5.24
C PRO A 139 -0.22 15.68 -5.24
N SER A 140 -0.34 16.83 -5.88
CA SER A 140 0.73 17.83 -5.93
C SER A 140 0.87 18.67 -4.66
N GLY A 141 -0.08 18.59 -3.74
CA GLY A 141 0.02 19.10 -2.38
C GLY A 141 0.75 18.15 -1.43
N HIS A 142 0.61 16.84 -1.61
CA HIS A 142 1.21 15.83 -0.70
C HIS A 142 2.34 15.00 -1.31
N ASN A 143 2.71 15.24 -2.57
CA ASN A 143 3.87 14.63 -3.26
C ASN A 143 3.79 13.10 -3.44
N ILE A 144 2.60 12.51 -3.46
CA ILE A 144 2.41 11.09 -3.75
C ILE A 144 1.57 10.99 -5.01
N PHE A 145 2.14 10.47 -6.10
CA PHE A 145 1.50 10.43 -7.41
C PHE A 145 1.23 9.00 -7.90
N ASP A 146 1.85 8.00 -7.27
CA ASP A 146 1.81 6.59 -7.67
C ASP A 146 2.35 5.72 -6.51
N PHE A 147 2.37 4.40 -6.64
CA PHE A 147 3.13 3.47 -5.79
C PHE A 147 4.65 3.64 -6.00
N LEU A 148 5.05 3.98 -7.22
CA LEU A 148 6.44 4.22 -7.59
C LEU A 148 6.73 5.69 -7.87
N SER A 149 8.00 6.03 -7.87
CA SER A 149 8.51 7.27 -8.43
C SER A 149 9.73 6.90 -9.27
N ARG A 150 10.16 7.81 -10.14
CA ARG A 150 11.42 7.67 -10.86
C ARG A 150 12.56 8.30 -10.07
N ASP A 151 13.73 7.68 -10.12
CA ASP A 151 14.97 8.31 -9.73
C ASP A 151 15.47 9.19 -10.89
N LEU A 152 15.62 10.49 -10.67
CA LEU A 152 15.97 11.44 -11.74
C LEU A 152 17.41 11.31 -12.26
N VAL A 153 18.23 10.48 -11.63
CA VAL A 153 19.64 10.25 -12.00
C VAL A 153 19.79 8.96 -12.79
N THR A 154 19.08 7.91 -12.38
CA THR A 154 19.22 6.55 -12.90
C THR A 154 18.02 6.08 -13.71
N HIS A 155 16.90 6.83 -13.67
CA HIS A 155 15.59 6.47 -14.22
C HIS A 155 14.96 5.20 -13.61
N LEU A 156 15.62 4.57 -12.65
CA LEU A 156 15.12 3.36 -12.00
C LEU A 156 13.89 3.69 -11.13
N PRO A 157 12.93 2.76 -11.07
CA PRO A 157 11.79 2.91 -10.18
C PRO A 157 12.23 2.83 -8.71
N ILE A 158 11.75 3.77 -7.92
CA ILE A 158 11.92 3.86 -6.47
C ILE A 158 10.54 3.93 -5.79
N LEU A 159 10.46 3.62 -4.50
CA LEU A 159 9.20 3.76 -3.78
C LEU A 159 8.81 5.24 -3.65
N SER A 160 7.56 5.56 -3.95
CA SER A 160 7.02 6.92 -3.77
C SER A 160 6.79 7.29 -2.31
N SER A 161 6.66 6.30 -1.43
CA SER A 161 6.16 6.46 -0.07
C SER A 161 7.26 6.67 0.97
N THR A 162 8.38 5.95 0.84
CA THR A 162 9.44 5.92 1.86
C THR A 162 10.82 5.93 1.23
N ARG A 163 11.73 6.72 1.80
CA ARG A 163 13.16 6.71 1.46
C ARG A 163 14.00 6.20 2.62
N LEU A 164 14.92 5.29 2.32
CA LEU A 164 15.92 4.78 3.26
C LEU A 164 17.18 5.65 3.21
N HIS A 165 17.59 6.18 4.35
CA HIS A 165 18.87 6.85 4.53
C HIS A 165 19.80 5.97 5.36
N ARG A 166 20.89 5.49 4.74
CA ARG A 166 21.98 4.78 5.44
C ARG A 166 22.96 5.81 6.00
N ARG A 167 23.30 5.72 7.29
CA ARG A 167 24.36 6.58 7.85
C ARG A 167 25.72 5.97 7.55
N PRO A 168 26.67 6.74 6.99
CA PRO A 168 28.02 6.23 6.79
C PRO A 168 28.68 5.90 8.13
N VAL A 169 29.51 4.86 8.12
CA VAL A 169 30.40 4.51 9.23
C VAL A 169 31.35 5.69 9.47
N ARG A 170 31.40 6.19 10.71
CA ARG A 170 32.34 7.26 11.07
C ARG A 170 33.64 6.62 11.52
N LYS A 171 34.76 6.98 10.92
CA LYS A 171 36.09 6.57 11.42
C LYS A 171 36.54 7.58 12.49
N LEU A 172 36.89 7.09 13.67
CA LEU A 172 37.58 7.85 14.72
C LEU A 172 38.92 7.17 14.99
N GLY A 173 39.99 7.63 14.31
CA GLY A 173 41.29 6.94 14.32
C GLY A 173 41.19 5.53 13.71
N PRO A 174 41.80 4.48 14.31
CA PRO A 174 41.66 3.10 13.85
C PRO A 174 40.28 2.51 14.14
N LEU A 175 39.44 3.18 14.95
CA LEU A 175 38.13 2.69 15.34
C LEU A 175 37.07 3.10 14.30
N ALA A 176 36.45 2.11 13.65
CA ALA A 176 35.23 2.32 12.87
C ALA A 176 34.03 2.36 13.82
N LEU A 177 33.50 3.56 14.08
CA LEU A 177 32.24 3.70 14.82
C LEU A 177 31.09 3.38 13.85
N PRO A 178 30.25 2.37 14.15
CA PRO A 178 29.13 2.03 13.29
C PRO A 178 28.26 3.28 13.09
N GLY A 179 27.92 3.56 11.83
CA GLY A 179 26.92 4.57 11.51
C GLY A 179 25.64 4.21 12.28
N GLY A 180 24.96 5.19 12.87
CA GLY A 180 23.68 4.93 13.54
C GLY A 180 22.70 4.17 12.62
N GLY A 181 21.73 3.47 13.21
CA GLY A 181 20.77 2.65 12.46
C GLY A 181 20.07 3.38 11.29
N PRO A 182 19.51 2.62 10.33
CA PRO A 182 18.86 3.19 9.16
C PRO A 182 17.77 4.20 9.55
N ARG A 183 17.70 5.33 8.83
CA ARG A 183 16.64 6.32 9.00
C ARG A 183 15.66 6.19 7.84
N PHE A 184 14.40 5.91 8.18
CA PHE A 184 13.28 5.95 7.23
C PHE A 184 12.71 7.36 7.17
N GLU A 185 12.51 7.88 5.96
CA GLU A 185 11.81 9.13 5.68
C GLU A 185 10.49 8.84 4.97
N LEU A 186 9.37 9.28 5.56
CA LEU A 186 8.09 9.33 4.89
C LEU A 186 8.13 10.46 3.84
N LEU A 187 7.86 10.13 2.59
CA LEU A 187 7.92 11.05 1.45
C LEU A 187 6.62 11.83 1.25
N ARG A 188 5.50 11.37 1.85
CA ARG A 188 4.25 12.12 1.89
C ARG A 188 4.46 13.45 2.60
N ARG A 189 4.22 14.54 1.86
CA ARG A 189 4.24 15.92 2.33
C ARG A 189 2.85 16.33 2.82
N SER A 190 2.71 17.60 3.17
CA SER A 190 1.51 18.17 3.78
C SER A 190 1.12 17.54 5.13
N LYS A 191 0.41 18.32 5.93
CA LYS A 191 0.08 17.94 7.30
C LYS A 191 -1.24 17.16 7.30
N PRO A 192 -1.27 15.90 7.77
CA PRO A 192 -2.52 15.16 7.85
C PRO A 192 -3.42 15.71 8.97
N PHE A 193 -4.74 15.51 8.84
CA PHE A 193 -5.74 16.04 9.77
C PHE A 193 -5.52 15.57 11.22
N TRP A 194 -5.01 14.35 11.45
CA TRP A 194 -4.75 13.85 12.81
C TRP A 194 -3.65 14.63 13.55
N LYS A 195 -2.70 15.25 12.83
CA LYS A 195 -1.76 16.21 13.45
C LYS A 195 -2.47 17.49 13.86
N THR A 196 -3.44 17.95 13.07
CA THR A 196 -4.29 19.11 13.40
C THR A 196 -5.15 18.81 14.63
N CYS A 197 -5.77 17.62 14.70
CA CYS A 197 -6.47 17.14 15.89
C CYS A 197 -5.57 17.16 17.13
N ALA A 198 -4.36 16.60 17.04
CA ALA A 198 -3.42 16.54 18.16
C ALA A 198 -2.98 17.93 18.66
N GLU A 199 -2.77 18.89 17.76
CA GLU A 199 -2.47 20.28 18.14
C GLU A 199 -3.64 20.98 18.84
N ALA A 200 -4.86 20.64 18.46
CA ALA A 200 -6.09 21.07 19.12
C ALA A 200 -6.38 20.31 20.43
N GLY A 201 -5.62 19.26 20.75
CA GLY A 201 -5.81 18.42 21.92
C GLY A 201 -6.90 17.35 21.76
N VAL A 202 -7.31 17.06 20.53
CA VAL A 202 -8.24 15.98 20.18
C VAL A 202 -7.45 14.68 19.97
N ALA A 203 -7.82 13.63 20.70
CA ALA A 203 -7.17 12.33 20.58
C ALA A 203 -7.45 11.68 19.22
N SER A 204 -6.49 10.91 18.70
CA SER A 204 -6.69 10.15 17.47
C SER A 204 -6.00 8.79 17.52
N SER A 205 -6.70 7.76 17.05
CA SER A 205 -6.17 6.43 16.75
C SER A 205 -6.27 6.18 15.26
N ILE A 206 -5.13 6.05 14.58
CA ILE A 206 -5.00 5.91 13.13
C ILE A 206 -4.43 4.52 12.81
N LEU A 207 -5.27 3.59 12.40
CA LEU A 207 -4.90 2.19 12.25
C LEU A 207 -4.89 1.82 10.78
N ARG A 208 -3.76 1.34 10.27
CA ARG A 208 -3.70 0.75 8.92
C ARG A 208 -4.13 1.69 7.78
N VAL A 209 -4.16 3.01 8.00
CA VAL A 209 -4.35 3.98 6.90
C VAL A 209 -3.11 3.94 5.99
N PRO A 210 -3.24 3.77 4.66
CA PRO A 210 -2.10 3.73 3.74
C PRO A 210 -1.18 4.96 3.81
N ILE A 211 0.09 4.79 3.42
CA ILE A 211 1.12 5.84 3.40
C ILE A 211 1.37 6.47 4.78
N THR A 212 1.50 5.58 5.75
CA THR A 212 1.81 5.90 7.15
C THR A 212 3.05 5.17 7.65
N PHE A 213 3.92 4.67 6.75
CA PHE A 213 5.23 4.14 7.11
C PHE A 213 6.35 5.08 6.63
N PRO A 214 7.33 5.41 7.49
CA PRO A 214 7.26 5.30 8.95
C PRO A 214 6.09 6.12 9.52
N PRO A 215 5.61 5.80 10.73
CA PRO A 215 4.47 6.49 11.35
C PRO A 215 4.79 7.95 11.60
N ASP A 216 3.77 8.78 11.42
CA ASP A 216 3.79 10.18 11.81
C ASP A 216 4.09 10.32 13.30
N ARG A 217 4.89 11.32 13.63
CA ARG A 217 5.10 11.74 15.02
C ARG A 217 4.04 12.76 15.40
N PHE A 218 3.12 12.35 16.27
CA PHE A 218 2.07 13.22 16.83
C PHE A 218 1.55 12.67 18.16
N GLY A 219 0.78 13.48 18.88
CA GLY A 219 0.19 13.14 20.19
C GLY A 219 -1.01 12.19 20.12
N GLY A 220 -0.89 11.07 19.41
CA GLY A 220 -1.92 10.04 19.27
C GLY A 220 -1.35 8.65 18.99
N LYS A 221 -2.20 7.72 18.59
CA LYS A 221 -1.83 6.33 18.28
C LYS A 221 -1.88 6.11 16.78
N GLN A 222 -0.87 5.44 16.22
CA GLN A 222 -0.82 5.07 14.82
C GLN A 222 -0.16 3.71 14.63
N LEU A 223 -0.81 2.83 13.88
CA LEU A 223 -0.23 1.59 13.39
C LEU A 223 -0.11 1.70 11.88
N SER A 224 1.12 1.60 11.36
CA SER A 224 1.42 1.79 9.93
C SER A 224 0.81 0.70 9.04
N ALA A 225 0.68 1.00 7.76
CA ALA A 225 -0.05 0.19 6.78
C ALA A 225 0.79 -0.07 5.51
N MET A 226 0.14 -0.06 4.34
CA MET A 226 0.75 -0.03 3.01
C MET A 226 2.12 0.68 3.01
N CYS A 227 3.08 0.03 2.36
CA CYS A 227 4.51 0.36 2.29
C CYS A 227 5.36 0.05 3.52
N VAL A 228 4.81 -0.53 4.61
CA VAL A 228 5.66 -1.28 5.56
C VAL A 228 6.28 -2.46 4.80
N PRO A 229 7.61 -2.58 4.72
CA PRO A 229 8.26 -3.68 4.03
C PRO A 229 8.23 -4.97 4.87
N ASP A 230 8.60 -6.09 4.25
CA ASP A 230 8.94 -7.30 5.01
C ASP A 230 10.27 -7.11 5.77
N LEU A 231 10.63 -8.08 6.61
CA LEU A 231 11.86 -8.03 7.41
C LEU A 231 13.13 -7.96 6.53
N ARG A 232 13.06 -8.43 5.29
CA ARG A 232 14.15 -8.38 4.30
C ARG A 232 14.22 -7.04 3.57
N GLY A 233 13.26 -6.16 3.79
CA GLY A 233 13.16 -4.87 3.12
C GLY A 233 12.45 -4.88 1.78
N THR A 234 11.86 -6.01 1.37
CA THR A 234 11.13 -6.12 0.10
C THR A 234 9.66 -5.76 0.30
N GLN A 235 8.90 -5.60 -0.78
CA GLN A 235 7.45 -5.38 -0.73
C GLN A 235 6.67 -6.70 -0.77
N GLY A 236 7.08 -7.67 0.07
CA GLY A 236 6.41 -8.96 0.24
C GLY A 236 6.93 -10.08 -0.65
N THR A 237 8.19 -10.49 -0.48
CA THR A 237 8.75 -11.66 -1.19
C THR A 237 8.42 -12.95 -0.44
N PHE A 238 7.58 -13.79 -1.02
CA PHE A 238 7.27 -15.12 -0.47
C PHE A 238 8.32 -16.17 -0.81
N SER A 239 8.22 -17.33 -0.16
CA SER A 239 9.04 -18.50 -0.46
C SER A 239 8.16 -19.71 -0.77
N HIS A 240 8.47 -20.43 -1.84
CA HIS A 240 7.85 -21.70 -2.20
C HIS A 240 8.90 -22.79 -2.23
N TYR A 241 8.65 -23.89 -1.53
CA TYR A 241 9.56 -25.00 -1.38
C TYR A 241 8.99 -26.23 -2.07
N THR A 242 9.77 -26.92 -2.89
CA THR A 242 9.28 -28.08 -3.66
C THR A 242 10.34 -29.15 -3.87
N SER A 243 9.93 -30.42 -3.87
CA SER A 243 10.76 -31.57 -4.24
C SER A 243 10.77 -31.88 -5.74
N ALA A 244 10.08 -31.10 -6.59
CA ALA A 244 9.89 -31.41 -8.01
C ALA A 244 11.19 -31.36 -8.85
N GLN A 245 12.14 -30.50 -8.46
CA GLN A 245 13.41 -30.32 -9.19
C GLN A 245 14.33 -31.55 -9.10
N ALA A 246 14.32 -32.24 -7.95
CA ALA A 246 15.03 -33.51 -7.74
C ALA A 246 14.57 -34.63 -8.71
N ARG A 247 13.41 -34.46 -9.38
CA ARG A 247 12.86 -35.40 -10.37
C ARG A 247 13.02 -34.95 -11.82
N GLY A 248 13.92 -34.00 -12.10
CA GLY A 248 14.25 -33.57 -13.47
C GLY A 248 13.23 -32.65 -14.12
N ARG A 249 12.19 -32.20 -13.39
CA ARG A 249 11.25 -31.17 -13.87
C ARG A 249 11.89 -29.80 -13.68
N LYS A 250 12.22 -29.10 -14.77
CA LYS A 250 12.65 -27.69 -14.70
C LYS A 250 11.52 -26.88 -14.07
N ILE A 251 11.79 -26.26 -12.93
CA ILE A 251 10.98 -25.14 -12.45
C ILE A 251 11.20 -24.01 -13.46
N ALA A 252 10.26 -23.82 -14.38
CA ALA A 252 10.35 -22.78 -15.39
C ALA A 252 10.18 -21.38 -14.76
N GLY A 253 11.02 -20.45 -15.21
CA GLY A 253 10.79 -19.00 -15.08
C GLY A 253 11.49 -18.30 -13.90
N ARG A 254 11.96 -17.07 -14.14
CA ARG A 254 12.17 -16.08 -13.07
C ARG A 254 10.83 -15.88 -12.38
N THR A 255 10.71 -16.21 -11.09
CA THR A 255 9.58 -15.77 -10.29
C THR A 255 9.67 -14.26 -10.12
N THR A 256 8.60 -13.57 -10.47
CA THR A 256 8.50 -12.12 -10.33
C THR A 256 8.13 -11.74 -8.91
N GLY A 257 7.38 -12.62 -8.21
CA GLY A 257 6.69 -12.52 -6.93
C GLY A 257 7.44 -12.98 -5.68
N GLY A 258 8.18 -14.09 -5.81
CA GLY A 258 8.76 -14.81 -4.68
C GLY A 258 10.05 -15.53 -5.05
N VAL A 259 10.49 -16.44 -4.19
CA VAL A 259 11.61 -17.35 -4.45
C VAL A 259 11.11 -18.79 -4.45
N ARG A 260 11.54 -19.58 -5.45
CA ARG A 260 11.32 -21.03 -5.48
C ARG A 260 12.60 -21.73 -5.03
N LEU A 261 12.48 -22.61 -4.05
CA LEU A 261 13.57 -23.26 -3.36
C LEU A 261 13.40 -24.78 -3.42
N GLU A 262 14.51 -25.48 -3.59
CA GLU A 262 14.54 -26.94 -3.62
C GLU A 262 14.45 -27.51 -2.19
N LEU A 263 13.77 -28.65 -2.09
CA LEU A 263 13.73 -29.50 -0.90
C LEU A 263 14.65 -30.69 -1.08
N ALA A 264 15.62 -30.84 -0.17
CA ALA A 264 16.43 -32.05 -0.09
C ALA A 264 15.74 -33.08 0.81
N GLU A 265 15.45 -34.28 0.30
CA GLU A 265 14.97 -35.39 1.11
C GLU A 265 16.15 -36.02 1.85
N GLN A 266 16.15 -35.95 3.18
CA GLN A 266 17.23 -36.47 4.03
C GLN A 266 16.95 -37.91 4.47
N ALA A 267 15.68 -38.24 4.63
CA ALA A 267 15.16 -39.57 4.94
C ALA A 267 13.72 -39.63 4.40
N SER A 268 13.15 -40.84 4.31
CA SER A 268 11.78 -41.01 3.81
C SER A 268 10.79 -40.08 4.51
N GLY A 269 10.19 -39.16 3.75
CA GLY A 269 9.20 -38.20 4.26
C GLY A 269 9.78 -37.05 5.10
N VAL A 270 11.12 -36.89 5.16
CA VAL A 270 11.79 -35.82 5.89
C VAL A 270 12.56 -34.92 4.91
N TYR A 271 12.06 -33.71 4.74
CA TYR A 271 12.61 -32.71 3.82
C TYR A 271 13.27 -31.56 4.58
N THR A 272 14.40 -31.06 4.10
CA THR A 272 15.10 -29.92 4.68
C THR A 272 15.40 -28.85 3.65
N SER A 273 15.41 -27.58 4.09
CA SER A 273 15.85 -26.43 3.32
C SER A 273 16.22 -25.27 4.26
N VAL A 274 16.38 -24.07 3.69
CA VAL A 274 16.69 -22.85 4.43
C VAL A 274 15.64 -21.77 4.19
N LEU A 275 15.24 -21.10 5.27
CA LEU A 275 14.46 -19.87 5.24
C LEU A 275 15.41 -18.68 5.20
N THR A 276 15.26 -17.85 4.17
CA THR A 276 16.10 -16.66 3.97
C THR A 276 15.59 -15.49 4.80
N GLY A 277 16.46 -14.93 5.64
CA GLY A 277 16.24 -13.72 6.43
C GLY A 277 16.89 -12.48 5.82
N PRO A 278 17.10 -11.42 6.63
CA PRO A 278 17.68 -10.16 6.18
C PRO A 278 19.13 -10.26 5.70
N ASP A 279 19.54 -9.32 4.85
CA ASP A 279 20.92 -9.18 4.41
C ASP A 279 21.86 -8.77 5.57
N LEU A 280 23.09 -9.30 5.56
CA LEU A 280 24.12 -9.02 6.55
C LEU A 280 24.96 -7.77 6.19
N PRO A 281 25.45 -7.00 7.18
CA PRO A 281 26.45 -5.96 6.94
C PRO A 281 27.72 -6.57 6.33
N GLY A 282 28.12 -6.11 5.14
CA GLY A 282 29.31 -6.62 4.44
C GLY A 282 29.05 -7.73 3.41
N GLY A 283 27.80 -8.14 3.22
CA GLY A 283 27.40 -9.14 2.21
C GLY A 283 26.90 -10.46 2.82
N GLY A 284 26.10 -11.21 2.07
CA GLY A 284 25.43 -12.43 2.53
C GLY A 284 24.08 -12.18 3.21
N ARG A 285 23.43 -13.27 3.65
CA ARG A 285 22.09 -13.24 4.26
C ARG A 285 22.04 -14.09 5.53
N MET A 286 21.23 -13.67 6.49
CA MET A 286 20.84 -14.53 7.60
C MET A 286 19.95 -15.67 7.07
N THR A 287 20.09 -16.87 7.63
CA THR A 287 19.25 -18.02 7.27
C THR A 287 18.81 -18.77 8.52
N LEU A 288 17.72 -19.51 8.42
CA LEU A 288 17.25 -20.46 9.43
C LEU A 288 16.95 -21.81 8.76
N PRO A 289 17.33 -22.94 9.37
CA PRO A 289 16.91 -24.24 8.86
C PRO A 289 15.39 -24.40 8.98
N ILE A 290 14.78 -24.98 7.96
CA ILE A 290 13.39 -25.42 7.97
C ILE A 290 13.35 -26.91 7.61
N THR A 291 12.66 -27.69 8.44
CA THR A 291 12.47 -29.13 8.23
C THR A 291 10.98 -29.43 8.16
N ALA A 292 10.56 -30.24 7.21
CA ALA A 292 9.21 -30.74 7.08
C ALA A 292 9.20 -32.28 7.20
N LYS A 293 8.45 -32.81 8.16
CA LYS A 293 8.17 -34.26 8.29
C LYS A 293 6.76 -34.53 7.79
N VAL A 294 6.63 -35.25 6.69
CA VAL A 294 5.39 -35.47 5.96
C VAL A 294 4.77 -36.81 6.33
N ASP A 295 3.50 -36.79 6.68
CA ASP A 295 2.65 -37.94 6.95
C ASP A 295 1.56 -37.96 5.88
N ARG A 296 1.81 -38.74 4.81
CA ARG A 296 0.95 -38.78 3.62
C ARG A 296 -0.39 -39.43 3.90
N GLU A 297 -0.42 -40.45 4.76
CA GLU A 297 -1.65 -41.14 5.16
C GLU A 297 -2.58 -40.19 5.93
N ALA A 298 -2.04 -39.45 6.90
CA ALA A 298 -2.82 -38.48 7.66
C ALA A 298 -2.94 -37.10 6.96
N ARG A 299 -2.46 -36.97 5.71
CA ARG A 299 -2.46 -35.74 4.91
C ARG A 299 -1.97 -34.49 5.66
N ARG A 300 -0.88 -34.62 6.40
CA ARG A 300 -0.33 -33.56 7.26
C ARG A 300 1.19 -33.50 7.19
N ALA A 301 1.76 -32.38 7.64
CA ALA A 301 3.19 -32.25 7.82
C ALA A 301 3.52 -31.46 9.09
N ALA A 302 4.56 -31.90 9.80
CA ALA A 302 5.16 -31.18 10.92
C ALA A 302 6.35 -30.35 10.42
N PHE A 303 6.25 -29.02 10.56
CA PHE A 303 7.26 -28.06 10.19
C PHE A 303 8.03 -27.60 11.42
N THR A 304 9.35 -27.79 11.41
CA THR A 304 10.27 -27.28 12.43
C THR A 304 11.05 -26.10 11.85
N VAL A 305 10.95 -24.92 12.47
CA VAL A 305 11.68 -23.71 12.10
C VAL A 305 12.31 -23.10 13.35
N GLY A 306 13.63 -23.21 13.48
CA GLY A 306 14.30 -22.88 14.73
C GLY A 306 13.81 -23.80 15.88
N PRO A 307 13.42 -23.26 17.06
CA PRO A 307 12.94 -24.08 18.18
C PRO A 307 11.46 -24.47 18.08
N GLU A 308 10.70 -23.87 17.15
CA GLU A 308 9.26 -24.08 17.04
C GLU A 308 8.97 -25.27 16.12
N THR A 309 7.99 -26.10 16.49
CA THR A 309 7.44 -27.14 15.61
C THR A 309 5.92 -27.02 15.56
N VAL A 310 5.36 -27.00 14.36
CA VAL A 310 3.93 -26.88 14.11
C VAL A 310 3.49 -27.93 13.11
N THR A 311 2.38 -28.61 13.39
CA THR A 311 1.76 -29.59 12.48
C THR A 311 0.53 -28.97 11.87
N ILE A 312 0.41 -29.05 10.54
CA ILE A 312 -0.77 -28.58 9.79
C ILE A 312 -1.25 -29.68 8.85
N GLY A 313 -2.55 -29.69 8.59
CA GLY A 313 -3.14 -30.45 7.50
C GLY A 313 -2.86 -29.82 6.15
N GLU A 314 -3.14 -30.57 5.09
CA GLU A 314 -3.22 -30.01 3.75
C GLU A 314 -4.30 -28.93 3.68
N ASN A 315 -4.06 -27.87 2.90
CA ASN A 315 -4.99 -26.74 2.75
C ASN A 315 -5.25 -25.93 4.03
N GLU A 316 -4.36 -26.03 5.03
CA GLU A 316 -4.41 -25.20 6.24
C GLU A 316 -3.21 -24.25 6.30
N TYR A 317 -3.42 -23.06 6.85
CA TYR A 317 -2.33 -22.19 7.28
C TYR A 317 -1.99 -22.48 8.73
N SER A 318 -0.69 -22.48 9.05
CA SER A 318 -0.26 -22.43 10.45
C SER A 318 -0.67 -21.11 11.12
N ASP A 319 -0.65 -21.11 12.45
CA ASP A 319 -0.50 -19.86 13.21
C ASP A 319 0.83 -19.16 12.91
N TRP A 320 0.98 -17.92 13.36
CA TRP A 320 2.23 -17.16 13.19
C TRP A 320 3.40 -17.81 13.95
N ILE A 321 4.34 -18.36 13.20
CA ILE A 321 5.58 -18.95 13.70
C ILE A 321 6.61 -17.83 13.94
N PRO A 322 7.09 -17.62 15.17
CA PRO A 322 8.15 -16.66 15.45
C PRO A 322 9.51 -17.13 14.95
N LEU A 323 10.29 -16.19 14.41
CA LEU A 323 11.62 -16.42 13.86
C LEU A 323 12.64 -15.54 14.56
N VAL A 324 13.82 -16.11 14.83
CA VAL A 324 14.96 -15.40 15.43
C VAL A 324 16.19 -15.62 14.56
N PHE A 325 16.48 -14.67 13.68
CA PHE A 325 17.67 -14.68 12.84
C PHE A 325 18.86 -14.10 13.61
N LYS A 326 19.98 -14.82 13.64
CA LYS A 326 21.24 -14.38 14.27
C LYS A 326 22.32 -14.27 13.22
N GLY A 327 23.06 -13.16 13.20
CA GLY A 327 24.19 -12.96 12.29
C GLY A 327 24.75 -11.54 12.33
N GLY A 328 25.98 -11.35 11.85
CA GLY A 328 26.58 -10.02 11.70
C GLY A 328 26.67 -9.19 13.00
N GLY A 329 26.73 -9.85 14.16
CA GLY A 329 26.83 -9.18 15.46
C GLY A 329 25.50 -8.86 16.16
N GLY A 330 24.35 -9.29 15.63
CA GLY A 330 23.08 -9.18 16.37
C GLY A 330 21.93 -10.01 15.81
N THR A 331 20.72 -9.56 16.13
CA THR A 331 19.49 -10.37 16.00
C THR A 331 18.38 -9.61 15.28
N ALA A 332 17.65 -10.30 14.40
CA ALA A 332 16.43 -9.83 13.77
C ALA A 332 15.26 -10.78 14.04
N HIS A 333 14.09 -10.22 14.34
CA HIS A 333 12.89 -10.97 14.72
C HIS A 333 11.82 -10.86 13.64
N GLY A 334 11.34 -12.02 13.18
CA GLY A 334 10.29 -12.10 12.16
C GLY A 334 9.18 -13.06 12.55
N ILE A 335 8.13 -13.08 11.74
CA ILE A 335 7.04 -14.06 11.84
C ILE A 335 6.67 -14.54 10.43
N VAL A 336 6.28 -15.80 10.30
CA VAL A 336 5.77 -16.39 9.05
C VAL A 336 4.57 -17.30 9.32
N LYS A 337 3.80 -17.59 8.27
CA LYS A 337 2.90 -18.73 8.21
C LYS A 337 3.37 -19.69 7.13
N VAL A 338 3.09 -20.98 7.32
CA VAL A 338 3.33 -22.03 6.34
C VAL A 338 2.01 -22.67 5.91
N ARG A 339 1.93 -23.15 4.67
CA ARG A 339 0.81 -23.91 4.11
C ARG A 339 1.32 -24.98 3.17
N ILE A 340 0.83 -26.21 3.31
CA ILE A 340 1.10 -27.29 2.35
C ILE A 340 0.35 -26.97 1.05
N THR A 341 1.08 -26.92 -0.07
CA THR A 341 0.51 -26.61 -1.40
C THR A 341 0.30 -27.87 -2.22
N SER A 342 1.08 -28.92 -1.98
CA SER A 342 0.84 -30.24 -2.53
C SER A 342 1.53 -31.30 -1.68
N LEU A 343 0.83 -32.39 -1.38
CA LEU A 343 1.45 -33.60 -0.87
C LEU A 343 2.00 -34.45 -2.02
N GLU A 344 1.25 -34.58 -3.12
CA GLU A 344 1.54 -35.49 -4.24
C GLU A 344 1.29 -34.83 -5.61
N PRO A 345 2.04 -35.23 -6.66
CA PRO A 345 3.10 -36.25 -6.66
C PRO A 345 4.42 -35.77 -6.03
N ASP A 346 4.61 -34.45 -5.92
CA ASP A 346 5.79 -33.81 -5.37
C ASP A 346 5.37 -33.01 -4.12
N PHE A 347 6.09 -33.21 -3.00
CA PHE A 347 5.80 -32.45 -1.80
C PHE A 347 6.21 -30.99 -2.00
N SER A 348 5.29 -30.07 -1.69
CA SER A 348 5.56 -28.64 -1.72
C SER A 348 4.79 -27.87 -0.65
N PHE A 349 5.35 -26.73 -0.26
CA PHE A 349 4.70 -25.82 0.67
C PHE A 349 5.08 -24.36 0.41
N TYR A 350 4.14 -23.49 0.77
CA TYR A 350 4.26 -22.05 0.73
C TYR A 350 4.64 -21.51 2.10
N VAL A 351 5.49 -20.48 2.13
CA VAL A 351 5.80 -19.68 3.30
C VAL A 351 5.56 -18.22 2.96
N THR A 352 4.77 -17.53 3.80
CA THR A 352 4.51 -16.10 3.65
C THR A 352 5.80 -15.28 3.62
N PRO A 353 5.80 -14.06 3.07
CA PRO A 353 6.87 -13.12 3.32
C PRO A 353 7.20 -13.02 4.82
N VAL A 354 8.48 -12.86 5.13
CA VAL A 354 8.95 -12.76 6.52
C VAL A 354 8.49 -11.43 7.11
N ASN A 355 7.37 -11.44 7.82
CA ASN A 355 6.83 -10.25 8.46
C ASN A 355 7.74 -9.84 9.62
N ILE A 356 7.73 -8.55 9.98
CA ILE A 356 8.43 -8.03 11.16
C ILE A 356 7.69 -8.56 12.40
N ASP A 357 8.37 -9.11 13.41
CA ASP A 357 7.66 -9.50 14.65
C ASP A 357 7.18 -8.23 15.38
N PRO A 358 5.86 -8.01 15.55
CA PRO A 358 5.33 -6.82 16.22
C PRO A 358 5.75 -6.73 17.70
N ARG A 359 6.22 -7.82 18.32
CA ARG A 359 6.75 -7.83 19.70
C ARG A 359 8.19 -7.30 19.78
N HIS A 360 8.95 -7.41 18.69
CA HIS A 360 10.34 -7.00 18.59
C HIS A 360 10.60 -6.30 17.24
N PRO A 361 9.92 -5.18 16.96
CA PRO A 361 9.89 -4.62 15.62
C PRO A 361 11.27 -4.09 15.21
N ALA A 362 11.81 -4.65 14.12
CA ALA A 362 13.09 -4.23 13.53
C ALA A 362 13.03 -2.84 12.86
N MET A 363 11.82 -2.32 12.63
CA MET A 363 11.56 -1.03 11.98
C MET A 363 10.41 -0.30 12.70
N PRO A 364 10.32 1.04 12.62
CA PRO A 364 9.27 1.80 13.31
C PRO A 364 7.93 1.60 12.60
N ILE A 365 7.15 0.60 13.01
CA ILE A 365 5.83 0.28 12.43
C ILE A 365 4.65 0.90 13.20
N SER A 366 4.91 1.59 14.31
CA SER A 366 3.86 2.23 15.11
C SER A 366 4.33 3.47 15.88
N ASN A 367 3.39 4.36 16.20
CA ASN A 367 3.54 5.50 17.10
C ASN A 367 2.45 5.43 18.19
N PRO A 368 2.78 5.50 19.48
CA PRO A 368 4.12 5.39 20.02
C PRO A 368 4.74 4.01 19.70
N PRO A 369 6.08 3.85 19.73
CA PRO A 369 6.74 2.62 19.29
C PRO A 369 6.27 1.32 19.98
N HIS A 370 5.76 1.41 21.21
CA HIS A 370 5.29 0.26 21.98
C HIS A 370 3.86 -0.20 21.59
N LEU A 371 3.14 0.54 20.74
CA LEU A 371 1.76 0.22 20.38
C LEU A 371 1.67 -1.14 19.68
N ALA A 372 2.55 -1.42 18.72
CA ALA A 372 2.57 -2.70 18.01
C ALA A 372 2.77 -3.88 18.97
N MET A 373 3.72 -3.75 19.90
CA MET A 373 3.98 -4.77 20.93
C MET A 373 2.77 -4.98 21.84
N ALA A 374 2.12 -3.89 22.26
CA ALA A 374 0.94 -3.96 23.12
C ALA A 374 -0.23 -4.69 22.42
N LEU A 375 -0.52 -4.34 21.16
CA LEU A 375 -1.54 -5.02 20.36
C LEU A 375 -1.20 -6.50 20.17
N SER A 376 0.08 -6.84 19.95
CA SER A 376 0.47 -8.23 19.78
C SER A 376 0.37 -9.08 21.05
N ARG A 377 0.59 -8.48 22.22
CA ARG A 377 0.41 -9.16 23.52
C ARG A 377 -1.07 -9.37 23.85
N LEU A 378 -1.95 -8.47 23.40
CA LEU A 378 -3.39 -8.54 23.65
C LEU A 378 -4.13 -9.47 22.68
N HIS A 379 -3.71 -9.51 21.41
CA HIS A 379 -4.49 -10.16 20.35
C HIS A 379 -3.73 -11.26 19.60
N GLY A 380 -2.51 -11.59 20.04
CA GLY A 380 -1.61 -12.49 19.32
C GLY A 380 -0.76 -11.77 18.27
N ARG A 381 0.18 -12.49 17.66
CA ARG A 381 0.95 -11.96 16.52
C ARG A 381 0.02 -11.73 15.33
N TYR A 382 0.39 -10.77 14.49
CA TYR A 382 -0.42 -10.32 13.36
C TYR A 382 0.48 -9.85 12.21
N ALA A 383 -0.05 -9.86 10.99
CA ALA A 383 0.67 -9.41 9.80
C ALA A 383 1.13 -7.95 9.92
N THR A 384 2.41 -7.67 9.75
CA THR A 384 2.97 -6.31 9.78
C THR A 384 3.27 -5.76 8.40
N LEU A 385 3.46 -6.62 7.40
CA LEU A 385 3.67 -6.24 6.01
C LEU A 385 2.52 -5.36 5.54
N GLY A 386 2.84 -4.29 4.81
CA GLY A 386 1.84 -3.28 4.44
C GLY A 386 0.78 -3.78 3.46
N LEU A 387 1.15 -4.74 2.61
CA LEU A 387 0.28 -5.48 1.69
C LEU A 387 0.56 -6.96 1.94
N ALA A 388 -0.21 -7.58 2.84
CA ALA A 388 0.14 -8.87 3.42
C ALA A 388 -0.51 -10.06 2.69
N GLU A 389 -1.62 -9.81 2.01
CA GLU A 389 -2.35 -10.74 1.17
C GLU A 389 -1.54 -10.97 -0.12
N ASP A 390 -1.09 -12.20 -0.33
CA ASP A 390 -0.06 -12.51 -1.32
C ASP A 390 -0.64 -12.72 -2.71
N THR A 391 -0.93 -11.59 -3.36
CA THR A 391 -1.45 -11.56 -4.73
C THR A 391 -0.47 -12.18 -5.73
N TRP A 392 0.84 -12.15 -5.43
CA TRP A 392 1.85 -12.69 -6.33
C TRP A 392 1.92 -14.22 -6.26
N ALA A 393 1.80 -14.80 -5.08
CA ALA A 393 1.72 -16.26 -4.95
C ALA A 393 0.52 -16.83 -5.73
N LEU A 394 -0.63 -16.15 -5.73
CA LEU A 394 -1.78 -16.56 -6.54
C LEU A 394 -1.58 -16.29 -8.04
N ASN A 395 -1.01 -15.14 -8.43
CA ASN A 395 -0.68 -14.88 -9.83
C ASN A 395 0.28 -15.93 -10.42
N GLU A 396 1.25 -16.40 -9.61
CA GLU A 396 2.23 -17.41 -10.00
C GLU A 396 1.75 -18.86 -9.77
N ARG A 397 0.49 -19.04 -9.33
CA ARG A 397 -0.11 -20.35 -9.05
C ARG A 397 0.71 -21.19 -8.06
N VAL A 398 1.32 -20.52 -7.10
CA VAL A 398 1.94 -21.13 -5.92
C VAL A 398 0.89 -21.46 -4.87
N ILE A 399 -0.10 -20.59 -4.72
CA ILE A 399 -1.31 -20.83 -3.96
C ILE A 399 -2.53 -20.74 -4.89
N ASP A 400 -3.62 -21.39 -4.50
CA ASP A 400 -4.91 -21.30 -5.19
C ASP A 400 -5.78 -20.17 -4.63
N GLU A 401 -6.94 -19.99 -5.26
CA GLU A 401 -7.93 -18.99 -4.88
C GLU A 401 -8.42 -19.15 -3.44
N GLN A 402 -8.69 -20.38 -2.99
CA GLN A 402 -9.15 -20.63 -1.63
C GLN A 402 -8.06 -20.27 -0.59
N ALA A 403 -6.81 -20.65 -0.82
CA ALA A 403 -5.69 -20.28 0.03
C ALA A 403 -5.52 -18.75 0.12
N PHE A 404 -5.71 -18.02 -1.00
CA PHE A 404 -5.69 -16.56 -0.97
C PHE A 404 -6.84 -15.99 -0.12
N LEU A 405 -8.07 -16.50 -0.27
CA LEU A 405 -9.22 -16.07 0.53
C LEU A 405 -9.03 -16.37 2.02
N ASP A 406 -8.54 -17.57 2.37
CA ASP A 406 -8.22 -17.95 3.75
C ASP A 406 -7.22 -16.95 4.37
N GLN A 407 -6.17 -16.61 3.63
CA GLN A 407 -5.16 -15.65 4.07
C GLN A 407 -5.76 -14.24 4.23
N ALA A 408 -6.49 -13.75 3.23
CA ALA A 408 -7.10 -12.43 3.25
C ALA A 408 -8.09 -12.26 4.41
N TYR A 409 -8.95 -13.25 4.66
CA TYR A 409 -9.91 -13.19 5.75
C TYR A 409 -9.26 -13.38 7.13
N ALA A 410 -8.22 -14.20 7.25
CA ALA A 410 -7.47 -14.31 8.50
C ALA A 410 -6.81 -12.96 8.88
N ILE A 411 -6.22 -12.27 7.91
CA ILE A 411 -5.63 -10.94 8.11
C ILE A 411 -6.70 -9.89 8.38
N HIS A 412 -7.85 -9.94 7.70
CA HIS A 412 -9.00 -9.09 7.98
C HIS A 412 -9.44 -9.19 9.45
N GLU A 413 -9.52 -10.40 9.98
CA GLU A 413 -9.90 -10.63 11.39
C GLU A 413 -8.86 -10.10 12.39
N GLU A 414 -7.56 -10.18 12.08
CA GLU A 414 -6.51 -9.55 12.89
C GLU A 414 -6.70 -8.03 12.97
N ARG A 415 -6.98 -7.39 11.83
CA ARG A 415 -7.23 -5.95 11.74
C ARG A 415 -8.52 -5.57 12.45
N LYS A 416 -9.56 -6.39 12.34
CA LYS A 416 -10.84 -6.22 13.04
C LYS A 416 -10.66 -6.17 14.56
N ARG A 417 -9.89 -7.10 15.13
CA ARG A 417 -9.54 -7.09 16.57
C ARG A 417 -8.84 -5.80 16.99
N GLN A 418 -7.89 -5.31 16.19
CA GLN A 418 -7.15 -4.07 16.46
C GLN A 418 -8.07 -2.84 16.41
N PHE A 419 -8.97 -2.80 15.41
CA PHE A 419 -9.94 -1.72 15.25
C PHE A 419 -10.91 -1.63 16.44
N PHE A 420 -11.57 -2.74 16.79
CA PHE A 420 -12.51 -2.74 17.91
C PHE A 420 -11.82 -2.47 19.25
N HIS A 421 -10.57 -2.91 19.44
CA HIS A 421 -9.79 -2.51 20.60
C HIS A 421 -9.62 -0.99 20.71
N ALA A 422 -9.28 -0.31 19.60
CA ALA A 422 -9.15 1.15 19.60
C ALA A 422 -10.50 1.85 19.79
N LEU A 423 -11.55 1.34 19.16
CA LEU A 423 -12.91 1.88 19.26
C LEU A 423 -13.45 1.81 20.69
N ASP A 424 -13.26 0.68 21.38
CA ASP A 424 -13.67 0.48 22.77
C ASP A 424 -12.89 1.35 23.77
N ARG A 425 -11.62 1.65 23.46
CA ARG A 425 -10.71 2.42 24.33
C ARG A 425 -10.67 3.91 24.04
N GLN A 426 -11.41 4.38 23.05
CA GLN A 426 -11.43 5.78 22.66
C GLN A 426 -12.88 6.29 22.49
N PRO A 427 -13.45 6.90 23.55
CA PRO A 427 -14.84 7.36 23.55
C PRO A 427 -15.05 8.76 22.93
N ASP A 428 -13.98 9.44 22.49
CA ASP A 428 -14.01 10.76 21.86
C ASP A 428 -12.89 10.96 20.82
N GLY A 429 -12.95 12.04 20.05
CA GLY A 429 -11.95 12.37 19.04
C GLY A 429 -12.08 11.53 17.77
N VAL A 430 -10.97 11.02 17.22
CA VAL A 430 -10.99 10.28 15.94
C VAL A 430 -10.51 8.84 16.08
N VAL A 431 -11.26 7.89 15.55
CA VAL A 431 -10.78 6.54 15.25
C VAL A 431 -10.87 6.33 13.75
N SER A 432 -9.75 6.20 13.07
CA SER A 432 -9.71 5.94 11.63
C SER A 432 -8.99 4.63 11.38
N VAL A 433 -9.61 3.75 10.60
CA VAL A 433 -9.03 2.49 10.15
C VAL A 433 -9.24 2.30 8.66
N VAL A 434 -8.33 1.61 7.96
CA VAL A 434 -8.57 1.12 6.59
C VAL A 434 -8.42 -0.40 6.57
N PHE A 435 -9.43 -1.06 6.00
CA PHE A 435 -9.41 -2.46 5.62
C PHE A 435 -9.18 -2.54 4.11
N ASP A 436 -8.20 -3.33 3.70
CA ASP A 436 -7.76 -3.51 2.31
C ASP A 436 -8.25 -4.82 1.68
N ALA A 437 -8.87 -5.71 2.46
CA ALA A 437 -9.41 -6.96 1.93
C ALA A 437 -10.38 -6.72 0.75
N THR A 438 -11.15 -5.63 0.78
CA THR A 438 -12.05 -5.23 -0.30
C THR A 438 -11.30 -4.99 -1.60
N ASP A 439 -10.19 -4.30 -1.54
CA ASP A 439 -9.32 -4.03 -2.69
C ASP A 439 -8.54 -5.28 -3.13
N ARG A 440 -7.90 -5.99 -2.20
CA ARG A 440 -7.07 -7.17 -2.48
C ARG A 440 -7.87 -8.32 -3.13
N ILE A 441 -9.07 -8.60 -2.62
CA ILE A 441 -9.92 -9.66 -3.17
C ILE A 441 -10.53 -9.23 -4.51
N GLN A 442 -10.99 -7.98 -4.66
CA GLN A 442 -11.48 -7.52 -5.96
C GLN A 442 -10.39 -7.56 -7.03
N HIS A 443 -9.14 -7.18 -6.73
CA HIS A 443 -8.04 -7.38 -7.67
C HIS A 443 -7.95 -8.84 -8.15
N MET A 444 -8.04 -9.83 -7.27
CA MET A 444 -7.80 -11.23 -7.63
C MET A 444 -9.05 -11.98 -8.18
N PHE A 445 -10.25 -11.46 -7.92
CA PHE A 445 -11.51 -12.14 -8.20
C PHE A 445 -12.46 -11.36 -9.13
N PHE A 446 -12.09 -10.20 -9.66
CA PHE A 446 -12.99 -9.46 -10.58
C PHE A 446 -13.31 -10.23 -11.85
N ARG A 447 -12.40 -11.10 -12.33
CA ARG A 447 -12.64 -12.00 -13.47
C ARG A 447 -13.88 -12.87 -13.33
N TYR A 448 -14.38 -13.12 -12.11
CA TYR A 448 -15.60 -13.89 -11.91
C TYR A 448 -16.87 -13.08 -12.21
N LEU A 449 -16.80 -11.75 -12.27
CA LEU A 449 -17.87 -10.87 -12.74
C LEU A 449 -17.82 -10.64 -14.26
N ASP A 450 -16.83 -11.22 -14.93
CA ASP A 450 -16.49 -10.96 -16.32
C ASP A 450 -16.18 -12.29 -17.03
N PRO A 451 -17.20 -12.99 -17.56
CA PRO A 451 -17.05 -14.32 -18.14
C PRO A 451 -15.97 -14.40 -19.23
N ASP A 452 -15.84 -13.34 -20.03
CA ASP A 452 -14.92 -13.25 -21.17
C ASP A 452 -13.50 -12.81 -20.78
N HIS A 453 -13.19 -12.70 -19.48
CA HIS A 453 -11.87 -12.28 -19.02
C HIS A 453 -10.78 -13.28 -19.45
N PRO A 454 -9.66 -12.86 -20.09
CA PRO A 454 -8.65 -13.78 -20.62
C PRO A 454 -8.06 -14.74 -19.57
N ALA A 455 -7.89 -14.29 -18.34
CA ALA A 455 -7.45 -15.12 -17.22
C ALA A 455 -8.37 -16.32 -16.87
N ASN A 456 -9.62 -16.38 -17.37
CA ASN A 456 -10.55 -17.49 -17.14
C ASN A 456 -10.34 -18.66 -18.10
N ALA A 457 -9.62 -18.47 -19.21
CA ALA A 457 -9.41 -19.51 -20.20
C ALA A 457 -8.80 -20.78 -19.58
N GLY A 458 -9.50 -21.91 -19.70
CA GLY A 458 -9.08 -23.22 -19.19
C GLY A 458 -9.07 -23.35 -17.66
N LYS A 459 -9.80 -22.51 -16.92
CA LYS A 459 -9.87 -22.54 -15.45
C LYS A 459 -11.30 -22.66 -14.94
N ASP A 460 -11.45 -23.16 -13.72
CA ASP A 460 -12.73 -23.10 -13.02
C ASP A 460 -13.15 -21.64 -12.77
N THR A 461 -14.43 -21.38 -13.00
CA THR A 461 -15.08 -20.08 -12.80
C THR A 461 -16.30 -20.19 -11.89
N GLU A 462 -16.67 -21.39 -11.42
CA GLU A 462 -17.89 -21.60 -10.63
C GLU A 462 -17.62 -21.56 -9.13
N GLN A 463 -16.54 -22.18 -8.63
CA GLN A 463 -16.30 -22.36 -7.19
C GLN A 463 -16.26 -21.04 -6.41
N HIS A 464 -15.74 -19.97 -7.02
CA HIS A 464 -15.51 -18.68 -6.36
C HIS A 464 -16.28 -17.52 -6.97
N LYS A 465 -17.35 -17.79 -7.74
CA LYS A 465 -18.12 -16.74 -8.42
C LYS A 465 -18.75 -15.71 -7.48
N GLU A 466 -19.06 -16.11 -6.24
CA GLU A 466 -19.65 -15.24 -5.23
C GLU A 466 -18.62 -14.53 -4.33
N ALA A 467 -17.31 -14.70 -4.58
CA ALA A 467 -16.27 -14.18 -3.68
C ALA A 467 -16.35 -12.67 -3.44
N ILE A 468 -16.74 -11.89 -4.45
CA ILE A 468 -16.94 -10.43 -4.31
C ILE A 468 -18.25 -10.12 -3.56
N ASP A 469 -19.33 -10.84 -3.80
CA ASP A 469 -20.61 -10.60 -3.11
C ASP A 469 -20.50 -10.97 -1.63
N ASP A 470 -19.81 -12.06 -1.31
CA ASP A 470 -19.44 -12.46 0.05
C ASP A 470 -18.58 -11.40 0.76
N LEU A 471 -17.60 -10.85 0.05
CA LEU A 471 -16.75 -9.77 0.57
C LEU A 471 -17.58 -8.54 0.96
N TYR A 472 -18.54 -8.12 0.12
CA TYR A 472 -19.39 -6.96 0.42
C TYR A 472 -20.34 -7.25 1.59
N ARG A 473 -20.89 -8.46 1.70
CA ARG A 473 -21.68 -8.87 2.88
C ARG A 473 -20.87 -8.87 4.17
N ARG A 474 -19.59 -9.27 4.11
CA ARG A 474 -18.65 -9.19 5.25
C ARG A 474 -18.34 -7.74 5.63
N ALA A 475 -18.14 -6.87 4.63
CA ALA A 475 -17.96 -5.44 4.86
C ALA A 475 -19.21 -4.80 5.51
N ASP A 476 -20.41 -5.16 5.06
CA ASP A 476 -21.67 -4.73 5.67
C ASP A 476 -21.79 -5.20 7.13
N THR A 477 -21.40 -6.45 7.42
CA THR A 477 -21.36 -6.98 8.78
C THR A 477 -20.41 -6.18 9.67
N LEU A 478 -19.21 -5.82 9.17
CA LEU A 478 -18.27 -4.97 9.89
C LEU A 478 -18.84 -3.57 10.16
N VAL A 479 -19.57 -3.00 9.19
CA VAL A 479 -20.29 -1.73 9.36
C VAL A 479 -21.35 -1.85 10.46
N GLY A 480 -22.16 -2.91 10.45
CA GLY A 480 -23.14 -3.19 11.50
C GLY A 480 -22.52 -3.26 12.89
N GLN A 481 -21.47 -4.06 13.05
CA GLN A 481 -20.71 -4.19 14.31
C GLN A 481 -20.09 -2.85 14.75
N THR A 482 -19.72 -1.99 13.80
CA THR A 482 -19.22 -0.64 14.10
C THR A 482 -20.34 0.25 14.62
N LEU A 483 -21.51 0.24 13.98
CA LEU A 483 -22.69 1.02 14.38
C LEU A 483 -23.12 0.69 15.81
N ASP A 484 -23.07 -0.59 16.20
CA ASP A 484 -23.44 -1.05 17.55
C ASP A 484 -22.55 -0.45 18.67
N LYS A 485 -21.37 0.08 18.32
CA LYS A 485 -20.42 0.70 19.26
C LYS A 485 -20.56 2.23 19.32
N LEU A 486 -21.44 2.83 18.53
CA LEU A 486 -21.57 4.29 18.42
C LEU A 486 -22.64 4.83 19.37
N GLY A 487 -22.36 6.00 19.96
CA GLY A 487 -23.36 6.78 20.67
C GLY A 487 -24.11 7.77 19.77
N PRO A 488 -25.20 8.39 20.26
CA PRO A 488 -26.03 9.33 19.47
C PRO A 488 -25.29 10.60 19.02
N ARG A 489 -24.17 10.93 19.67
CA ARG A 489 -23.30 12.06 19.35
C ARG A 489 -22.06 11.68 18.55
N ASP A 490 -21.96 10.43 18.10
CA ASP A 490 -20.86 10.00 17.25
C ASP A 490 -21.24 10.20 15.77
N ALA A 491 -20.25 10.15 14.90
CA ALA A 491 -20.43 10.11 13.46
C ALA A 491 -19.56 9.00 12.88
N LEU A 492 -20.15 8.16 12.04
CA LEU A 492 -19.45 7.19 11.20
C LEU A 492 -19.44 7.68 9.75
N LEU A 493 -18.25 7.66 9.15
CA LEU A 493 -18.01 7.76 7.73
C LEU A 493 -17.45 6.42 7.25
N VAL A 494 -18.15 5.72 6.36
CA VAL A 494 -17.61 4.58 5.61
C VAL A 494 -17.13 5.12 4.28
N ILE A 495 -15.83 5.01 4.00
CA ILE A 495 -15.20 5.69 2.88
C ILE A 495 -14.44 4.68 2.03
N SER A 496 -14.51 4.84 0.72
CA SER A 496 -13.53 4.28 -0.19
C SER A 496 -12.93 5.39 -1.06
N ASP A 497 -11.65 5.29 -1.33
CA ASP A 497 -10.88 6.22 -2.13
C ASP A 497 -11.06 6.03 -3.64
N HIS A 498 -11.39 4.83 -4.09
CA HIS A 498 -11.72 4.51 -5.49
C HIS A 498 -12.65 3.29 -5.60
N GLY A 499 -13.27 3.14 -6.77
CA GLY A 499 -14.04 1.95 -7.15
C GLY A 499 -13.18 0.94 -7.93
N PHE A 500 -13.83 0.06 -8.69
CA PHE A 500 -13.16 -1.01 -9.44
C PHE A 500 -13.79 -1.26 -10.81
N LYS A 501 -12.97 -1.70 -11.77
CA LYS A 501 -13.39 -2.27 -13.05
C LYS A 501 -12.53 -3.48 -13.42
N THR A 502 -12.99 -4.23 -14.41
CA THR A 502 -12.21 -5.30 -15.04
C THR A 502 -10.94 -4.76 -15.69
N PHE A 503 -9.87 -5.55 -15.66
CA PHE A 503 -8.58 -5.30 -16.29
C PHE A 503 -8.21 -6.50 -17.18
N ARG A 504 -8.68 -6.44 -18.42
CA ARG A 504 -8.50 -7.49 -19.42
C ARG A 504 -7.19 -7.36 -20.19
N ARG A 505 -6.68 -6.13 -20.38
CA ARG A 505 -5.56 -5.87 -21.30
C ARG A 505 -4.57 -4.83 -20.80
N GLY A 506 -3.28 -5.16 -20.83
CA GLY A 506 -2.18 -4.25 -20.50
C GLY A 506 -1.77 -3.40 -21.70
N VAL A 507 -1.48 -2.12 -21.47
CA VAL A 507 -0.94 -1.18 -22.47
C VAL A 507 0.49 -0.80 -22.10
N ASN A 508 1.47 -1.26 -22.87
CA ASN A 508 2.88 -0.93 -22.72
C ASN A 508 3.20 0.36 -23.50
N LEU A 509 3.12 1.49 -22.81
CA LEU A 509 3.41 2.79 -23.41
C LEU A 509 4.88 3.01 -23.73
N ASN A 510 5.82 2.32 -23.08
CA ASN A 510 7.22 2.40 -23.47
C ASN A 510 7.46 1.77 -24.85
N THR A 511 6.83 0.62 -25.11
CA THR A 511 6.83 0.01 -26.45
C THR A 511 6.16 0.95 -27.45
N TRP A 512 5.02 1.54 -27.12
CA TRP A 512 4.36 2.52 -27.99
C TRP A 512 5.25 3.73 -28.28
N PHE A 513 5.95 4.26 -27.27
CA PHE A 513 6.88 5.37 -27.43
C PHE A 513 8.04 5.00 -28.35
N ARG A 514 8.56 3.77 -28.25
CA ARG A 514 9.60 3.28 -29.16
C ARG A 514 9.09 3.20 -30.59
N ASP A 515 7.93 2.58 -30.79
CA ASP A 515 7.33 2.38 -32.11
C ASP A 515 6.96 3.71 -32.80
N ASN A 516 6.81 4.79 -32.02
CA ASN A 516 6.51 6.14 -32.51
C ASN A 516 7.71 7.11 -32.45
N GLY A 517 8.93 6.61 -32.16
CA GLY A 517 10.16 7.41 -32.22
C GLY A 517 10.39 8.38 -31.05
N TYR A 518 9.74 8.15 -29.91
CA TYR A 518 9.93 8.94 -28.68
C TYR A 518 10.84 8.26 -27.66
N LEU A 519 11.04 6.94 -27.75
CA LEU A 519 11.93 6.16 -26.88
C LEU A 519 12.89 5.35 -27.75
N PHE A 520 14.14 5.21 -27.31
CA PHE A 520 15.15 4.45 -28.04
C PHE A 520 15.88 3.51 -27.09
N LEU A 521 16.18 2.31 -27.58
CA LEU A 521 17.10 1.38 -26.92
C LEU A 521 18.53 1.65 -27.40
N LYS A 522 19.52 1.30 -26.58
CA LYS A 522 20.95 1.39 -26.95
C LYS A 522 21.32 0.50 -28.14
N SER A 523 20.53 -0.54 -28.37
CA SER A 523 20.65 -1.44 -29.52
C SER A 523 20.01 -0.88 -30.79
N ASP A 524 19.20 0.18 -30.70
CA ASP A 524 18.52 0.75 -31.85
C ASP A 524 19.50 1.59 -32.69
N PRO A 525 19.42 1.55 -34.03
CA PRO A 525 20.30 2.32 -34.93
C PRO A 525 20.36 3.81 -34.56
N THR A 526 21.54 4.42 -34.66
CA THR A 526 21.80 5.81 -34.27
C THR A 526 21.52 6.82 -35.38
N GLU A 527 21.58 6.41 -36.64
CA GLU A 527 21.19 7.24 -37.79
C GLU A 527 19.71 7.04 -38.10
N ASN A 528 18.96 8.16 -38.20
CA ASN A 528 17.61 8.17 -38.77
C ASN A 528 17.72 7.96 -40.29
N ASP A 529 18.02 6.74 -40.71
CA ASP A 529 17.86 6.33 -42.10
C ASP A 529 16.35 6.16 -42.36
N PRO A 530 15.72 7.00 -43.22
CA PRO A 530 14.29 6.88 -43.53
C PRO A 530 13.92 5.52 -44.16
N THR A 531 14.91 4.76 -44.65
CA THR A 531 14.73 3.41 -45.21
C THR A 531 14.73 2.31 -44.14
N GLN A 532 15.09 2.63 -42.89
CA GLN A 532 15.09 1.72 -41.73
C GLN A 532 14.02 2.08 -40.69
N SER A 533 13.05 2.90 -41.08
CA SER A 533 11.81 3.15 -40.34
C SER A 533 10.71 2.23 -40.89
N PRO A 534 10.01 1.45 -40.04
CA PRO A 534 10.03 1.48 -38.57
C PRO A 534 11.25 0.77 -37.96
N LEU A 535 11.58 1.12 -36.71
CA LEU A 535 12.62 0.44 -35.93
C LEU A 535 12.41 -1.09 -35.96
N PRO A 536 13.50 -1.89 -35.92
CA PRO A 536 13.39 -3.34 -35.89
C PRO A 536 12.45 -3.79 -34.75
N PRO A 537 11.56 -4.78 -35.00
CA PRO A 537 10.68 -5.29 -33.95
C PRO A 537 11.51 -5.97 -32.86
N ILE A 538 11.06 -5.83 -31.61
CA ILE A 538 11.61 -6.56 -30.47
C ILE A 538 11.29 -8.05 -30.65
N GLY A 539 12.28 -8.91 -30.40
CA GLY A 539 12.15 -10.35 -30.57
C GLY A 539 11.10 -10.98 -29.66
N GLU A 540 10.66 -12.19 -30.01
CA GLU A 540 9.68 -12.91 -29.20
C GLU A 540 10.27 -13.29 -27.83
N GLY A 541 9.57 -12.92 -26.75
CA GLY A 541 10.04 -13.14 -25.38
C GLY A 541 11.17 -12.20 -24.93
N GLU A 542 11.62 -11.29 -25.78
CA GLU A 542 12.58 -10.26 -25.40
C GLU A 542 11.92 -9.17 -24.56
N ARG A 543 12.66 -8.73 -23.55
CA ARG A 543 12.26 -7.67 -22.61
C ARG A 543 13.50 -6.87 -22.25
N HIS A 544 13.45 -5.57 -22.53
CA HIS A 544 14.53 -4.63 -22.26
C HIS A 544 14.27 -3.89 -20.96
N GLU A 545 15.26 -3.83 -20.09
CA GLU A 545 15.19 -3.13 -18.81
C GLU A 545 15.46 -1.64 -18.99
N VAL A 546 15.17 -0.84 -17.95
CA VAL A 546 15.49 0.60 -17.88
C VAL A 546 16.95 0.90 -18.25
N GLY A 547 17.87 -0.02 -17.93
CA GLY A 547 19.30 0.10 -18.23
C GLY A 547 19.65 -0.05 -19.72
N ASP A 548 18.76 -0.62 -20.53
CA ASP A 548 18.94 -0.83 -21.96
C ASP A 548 18.44 0.36 -22.80
N ILE A 549 17.75 1.31 -22.17
CA ILE A 549 17.23 2.54 -22.80
C ILE A 549 18.38 3.54 -23.05
N ASP A 550 18.37 4.14 -24.24
CA ASP A 550 19.21 5.29 -24.59
C ASP A 550 18.52 6.58 -24.14
N TRP A 551 18.88 7.03 -22.93
CA TRP A 551 18.30 8.22 -22.30
C TRP A 551 18.63 9.51 -23.03
N GLN A 552 19.76 9.60 -23.73
CA GLN A 552 20.15 10.84 -24.42
C GLN A 552 19.29 11.11 -25.66
N ARG A 553 18.65 10.07 -26.20
CA ARG A 553 17.72 10.17 -27.34
C ARG A 553 16.24 10.06 -26.94
N THR A 554 15.95 9.40 -25.82
CA THR A 554 14.58 9.15 -25.35
C THR A 554 13.92 10.43 -24.84
N ARG A 555 12.84 10.86 -25.50
CA ARG A 555 12.07 12.08 -25.22
C ARG A 555 10.93 11.85 -24.24
N ALA A 556 10.30 10.67 -24.26
CA ALA A 556 9.18 10.32 -23.38
C ALA A 556 9.26 8.87 -22.91
N TYR A 557 8.79 8.61 -21.68
CA TYR A 557 8.85 7.29 -21.04
C TYR A 557 7.79 7.15 -19.93
N THR A 558 7.47 5.91 -19.54
CA THR A 558 6.65 5.60 -18.38
C THR A 558 7.47 4.96 -17.25
N SER A 559 7.07 5.27 -16.01
CA SER A 559 7.51 4.59 -14.79
C SER A 559 6.40 4.75 -13.74
N GLY A 560 5.82 3.64 -13.28
CA GLY A 560 4.56 3.63 -12.54
C GLY A 560 3.33 3.35 -13.42
N LEU A 561 2.16 3.37 -12.80
CA LEU A 561 0.85 3.06 -13.38
C LEU A 561 0.05 4.30 -13.79
N ALA A 562 0.47 5.51 -13.37
CA ALA A 562 -0.30 6.75 -13.51
C ALA A 562 -0.34 7.35 -14.92
N GLY A 563 0.81 7.38 -15.60
CA GLY A 563 0.99 8.17 -16.81
C GLY A 563 2.44 8.23 -17.25
N TYR A 564 2.79 9.24 -18.05
CA TYR A 564 4.11 9.35 -18.68
C TYR A 564 4.84 10.64 -18.31
N TYR A 565 6.15 10.60 -18.53
CA TYR A 565 7.08 11.70 -18.27
C TYR A 565 7.81 12.06 -19.56
N LEU A 566 8.10 13.35 -19.71
CA LEU A 566 9.09 13.84 -20.66
C LEU A 566 10.48 13.80 -20.02
N ASN A 567 11.49 13.45 -20.80
CA ASN A 567 12.88 13.46 -20.36
C ASN A 567 13.48 14.88 -20.50
N LEU A 568 13.17 15.76 -19.54
CA LEU A 568 13.42 17.19 -19.65
C LEU A 568 14.84 17.55 -19.21
N LYS A 569 15.52 18.41 -20.00
CA LYS A 569 16.80 19.02 -19.62
C LYS A 569 16.66 19.76 -18.28
N GLY A 570 17.59 19.51 -17.37
CA GLY A 570 17.64 20.16 -16.06
C GLY A 570 16.73 19.54 -14.99
N ARG A 571 15.83 18.62 -15.35
CA ARG A 571 15.04 17.83 -14.39
C ARG A 571 15.58 16.40 -14.29
N GLU A 572 15.71 15.73 -15.42
CA GLU A 572 16.37 14.43 -15.53
C GLU A 572 17.87 14.60 -15.84
N ARG A 573 18.74 13.74 -15.28
CA ARG A 573 20.20 13.84 -15.46
C ARG A 573 20.61 13.76 -16.93
N GLU A 574 19.94 12.89 -17.68
CA GLU A 574 20.18 12.66 -19.11
C GLU A 574 19.02 13.24 -19.95
N GLY A 575 18.38 14.31 -19.45
CA GLY A 575 17.30 15.02 -20.14
C GLY A 575 17.70 15.52 -21.51
N CYS A 576 16.94 15.16 -22.54
CA CYS A 576 17.20 15.57 -23.93
C CYS A 576 16.18 16.57 -24.49
N VAL A 577 14.98 16.67 -23.88
CA VAL A 577 13.92 17.60 -24.31
C VAL A 577 14.16 18.97 -23.70
N ASP A 578 14.16 20.03 -24.54
CA ASP A 578 14.22 21.39 -24.02
C ASP A 578 12.91 21.77 -23.31
N PRO A 579 12.94 22.38 -22.10
CA PRO A 579 11.73 22.84 -21.43
C PRO A 579 10.85 23.76 -22.28
N THR A 580 11.40 24.50 -23.26
CA THR A 580 10.59 25.34 -24.17
C THR A 580 9.79 24.52 -25.19
N GLU A 581 10.19 23.29 -25.46
CA GLU A 581 9.52 22.37 -26.40
C GLU A 581 8.51 21.45 -25.70
N ALA A 582 8.52 21.39 -24.37
CA ALA A 582 7.76 20.45 -23.57
C ALA A 582 6.25 20.51 -23.84
N ASP A 583 5.67 21.72 -23.87
CA ASP A 583 4.22 21.90 -24.09
C ASP A 583 3.80 21.43 -25.49
N ALA A 584 4.61 21.70 -26.52
CA ALA A 584 4.35 21.26 -27.88
C ALA A 584 4.44 19.73 -28.01
N LEU A 585 5.45 19.12 -27.39
CA LEU A 585 5.63 17.67 -27.37
C LEU A 585 4.51 16.96 -26.60
N LEU A 586 4.07 17.49 -25.46
CA LEU A 586 2.90 16.97 -24.74
C LEU A 586 1.65 17.01 -25.60
N ALA A 587 1.39 18.13 -26.30
CA ALA A 587 0.24 18.25 -27.17
C ALA A 587 0.28 17.22 -28.32
N GLU A 588 1.44 17.01 -28.94
CA GLU A 588 1.66 16.01 -29.98
C GLU A 588 1.39 14.58 -29.47
N ILE A 589 2.03 14.18 -28.37
CA ILE A 589 1.87 12.84 -27.80
C ILE A 589 0.44 12.60 -27.34
N ASN A 590 -0.18 13.57 -26.65
CA ASN A 590 -1.55 13.46 -26.16
C ASN A 590 -2.55 13.31 -27.32
N ALA A 591 -2.34 14.02 -28.43
CA ALA A 591 -3.19 13.88 -29.62
C ALA A 591 -3.10 12.48 -30.24
N LYS A 592 -1.90 11.87 -30.25
CA LYS A 592 -1.71 10.50 -30.76
C LYS A 592 -2.20 9.41 -29.80
N LEU A 593 -2.16 9.65 -28.49
CA LEU A 593 -2.63 8.70 -27.47
C LEU A 593 -4.14 8.76 -27.25
N ARG A 594 -4.78 9.93 -27.39
CA ARG A 594 -6.23 10.06 -27.23
C ARG A 594 -6.93 9.25 -28.32
N GLY A 595 -7.72 8.25 -27.91
CA GLY A 595 -8.39 7.36 -28.84
C GLY A 595 -7.52 6.21 -29.35
N LEU A 596 -6.38 5.90 -28.69
CA LEU A 596 -5.49 4.80 -29.09
C LEU A 596 -6.30 3.50 -29.29
N PRO A 597 -6.31 2.92 -30.51
CA PRO A 597 -7.10 1.73 -30.80
C PRO A 597 -6.41 0.46 -30.29
N ASP A 598 -7.22 -0.48 -29.82
CA ASP A 598 -6.88 -1.89 -29.74
C ASP A 598 -7.45 -2.59 -30.98
N THR A 599 -6.61 -2.74 -32.00
CA THR A 599 -7.00 -3.30 -33.30
C THR A 599 -7.37 -4.78 -33.21
N GLU A 600 -6.87 -5.52 -32.22
CA GLU A 600 -7.19 -6.94 -32.04
C GLU A 600 -8.60 -7.14 -31.48
N ARG A 601 -9.12 -6.16 -30.70
CA ARG A 601 -10.47 -6.22 -30.10
C ARG A 601 -11.48 -5.29 -30.78
N GLY A 602 -11.03 -4.41 -31.68
CA GLY A 602 -11.89 -3.38 -32.28
C GLY A 602 -12.36 -2.34 -31.25
N GLU A 603 -11.55 -2.10 -30.22
CA GLU A 603 -11.89 -1.23 -29.09
C GLU A 603 -10.93 -0.04 -28.98
N THR A 604 -11.21 0.87 -28.04
CA THR A 604 -10.32 2.00 -27.70
C THR A 604 -9.68 1.75 -26.34
N ALA A 605 -8.36 1.76 -26.27
CA ALA A 605 -7.59 1.51 -25.05
C ALA A 605 -7.47 2.75 -24.15
N ILE A 606 -7.28 3.94 -24.75
CA ILE A 606 -7.09 5.21 -24.04
C ILE A 606 -8.19 6.19 -24.45
N THR A 607 -9.01 6.61 -23.48
CA THR A 607 -10.13 7.52 -23.71
C THR A 607 -9.73 8.98 -23.62
N GLU A 608 -8.79 9.31 -22.74
CA GLU A 608 -8.41 10.68 -22.43
C GLU A 608 -6.96 10.74 -21.94
N VAL A 609 -6.34 11.90 -22.08
CA VAL A 609 -5.03 12.20 -21.48
C VAL A 609 -5.05 13.62 -20.95
N TRP A 610 -4.73 13.79 -19.66
CA TRP A 610 -4.67 15.10 -19.00
C TRP A 610 -3.23 15.51 -18.76
N THR A 611 -2.90 16.78 -18.98
CA THR A 611 -1.58 17.29 -18.62
C THR A 611 -1.49 17.50 -17.11
N GLY A 612 -0.31 17.26 -16.53
CA GLY A 612 -0.05 17.53 -15.12
C GLY A 612 -0.35 18.98 -14.74
N ARG A 613 -0.19 19.94 -15.67
CA ARG A 613 -0.48 21.36 -15.45
C ARG A 613 -1.97 21.67 -15.29
N GLU A 614 -2.84 20.90 -15.93
CA GLU A 614 -4.30 21.06 -15.81
C GLU A 614 -4.82 20.55 -14.46
N ILE A 615 -4.22 19.48 -13.93
CA ILE A 615 -4.73 18.74 -12.76
C ILE A 615 -4.02 19.09 -11.44
N TYR A 616 -2.77 19.56 -11.50
CA TYR A 616 -1.93 19.75 -10.32
C TYR A 616 -1.68 21.23 -10.00
N HIS A 617 -2.11 21.66 -8.82
CA HIS A 617 -2.05 23.07 -8.39
C HIS A 617 -1.11 23.31 -7.19
N GLY A 618 -0.58 22.25 -6.59
CA GLY A 618 0.30 22.29 -5.44
C GLY A 618 1.78 22.56 -5.76
N PRO A 619 2.60 22.72 -4.72
CA PRO A 619 4.02 23.06 -4.85
C PRO A 619 4.88 21.91 -5.40
N TYR A 620 4.38 20.67 -5.37
CA TYR A 620 5.12 19.50 -5.82
C TYR A 620 4.71 19.01 -7.23
N ARG A 621 3.94 19.81 -7.98
CA ARG A 621 3.40 19.42 -9.30
C ARG A 621 4.46 18.92 -10.30
N THR A 622 5.70 19.41 -10.21
CA THR A 622 6.81 19.02 -11.10
C THR A 622 7.40 17.64 -10.80
N ASN A 623 7.04 17.04 -9.65
CA ASN A 623 7.50 15.71 -9.27
C ASN A 623 6.61 14.60 -9.84
N GLY A 624 5.35 14.90 -10.14
CA GLY A 624 4.41 13.97 -10.74
C GLY A 624 4.62 13.77 -12.26
N PRO A 625 3.80 12.92 -12.89
CA PRO A 625 3.76 12.75 -14.34
C PRO A 625 3.46 14.06 -15.07
N ASP A 626 4.07 14.23 -16.24
CA ASP A 626 3.76 15.37 -17.12
C ASP A 626 2.39 15.21 -17.78
N ALA A 627 1.91 13.97 -17.90
CA ALA A 627 0.55 13.65 -18.29
C ALA A 627 0.04 12.39 -17.59
N ILE A 628 -1.26 12.38 -17.29
CA ILE A 628 -2.01 11.24 -16.73
C ILE A 628 -2.85 10.61 -17.83
N VAL A 629 -2.79 9.28 -17.92
CA VAL A 629 -3.43 8.51 -18.99
C VAL A 629 -4.74 7.93 -18.48
N GLY A 630 -5.85 8.31 -19.13
CA GLY A 630 -7.20 7.81 -18.87
C GLY A 630 -7.48 6.54 -19.68
N TYR A 631 -7.00 5.40 -19.19
CA TYR A 631 -7.34 4.09 -19.76
C TYR A 631 -8.84 3.83 -19.69
N LYS A 632 -9.42 3.24 -20.74
CA LYS A 632 -10.81 2.77 -20.74
C LYS A 632 -10.96 1.60 -19.74
N PRO A 633 -12.11 1.44 -19.06
CA PRO A 633 -12.39 0.20 -18.34
C PRO A 633 -12.13 -1.05 -19.19
N GLY A 634 -11.38 -2.02 -18.64
CA GLY A 634 -10.81 -3.14 -19.37
C GLY A 634 -9.32 -2.99 -19.68
N TYR A 635 -8.78 -1.78 -19.63
CA TYR A 635 -7.38 -1.46 -19.93
C TYR A 635 -6.67 -0.83 -18.73
N ARG A 636 -5.36 -1.01 -18.67
CA ARG A 636 -4.46 -0.40 -17.69
C ARG A 636 -3.05 -0.35 -18.26
N ALA A 637 -2.15 0.41 -17.64
CA ALA A 637 -0.72 0.27 -17.86
C ALA A 637 -0.26 -1.20 -17.70
N ASP A 638 0.55 -1.65 -18.65
CA ASP A 638 1.18 -2.96 -18.64
C ASP A 638 2.17 -3.13 -17.46
N TRP A 639 2.39 -4.38 -17.04
CA TRP A 639 3.26 -4.72 -15.92
C TRP A 639 4.72 -4.32 -16.16
N ASP A 640 5.22 -4.46 -17.38
CA ASP A 640 6.61 -4.13 -17.73
C ASP A 640 6.77 -2.62 -17.87
N ALA A 641 5.82 -1.96 -18.54
CA ALA A 641 5.79 -0.50 -18.61
C ALA A 641 5.75 0.16 -17.23
N ALA A 642 5.04 -0.44 -16.26
CA ALA A 642 4.96 0.05 -14.89
C ALA A 642 6.32 0.09 -14.17
N VAL A 643 7.26 -0.76 -14.56
CA VAL A 643 8.62 -0.78 -14.01
C VAL A 643 9.66 -0.16 -14.95
N GLY A 644 9.19 0.49 -16.02
CA GLY A 644 10.04 1.18 -17.00
C GLY A 644 10.64 0.28 -18.08
N ALA A 645 10.22 -0.97 -18.18
CA ALA A 645 10.70 -1.91 -19.19
C ALA A 645 9.96 -1.76 -20.54
N VAL A 646 10.60 -2.25 -21.59
CA VAL A 646 10.09 -2.26 -22.97
C VAL A 646 9.96 -3.71 -23.43
N GLY A 647 8.76 -4.09 -23.87
CA GLY A 647 8.48 -5.42 -24.40
C GLY A 647 8.09 -5.38 -25.87
N ARG A 648 7.73 -6.55 -26.42
CA ARG A 648 7.32 -6.69 -27.83
C ARG A 648 5.98 -6.04 -28.17
N HIS A 649 4.98 -6.18 -27.29
CA HIS A 649 3.60 -5.82 -27.60
C HIS A 649 3.19 -4.52 -26.91
N VAL A 650 2.59 -3.60 -27.68
CA VAL A 650 1.95 -2.40 -27.11
C VAL A 650 0.72 -2.76 -26.30
N ILE A 651 -0.11 -3.69 -26.78
CA ILE A 651 -1.30 -4.15 -26.05
C ILE A 651 -1.27 -5.67 -25.96
N SER A 652 -1.51 -6.23 -24.78
CA SER A 652 -1.49 -7.66 -24.54
C SER A 652 -2.62 -8.10 -23.60
N ASP A 653 -3.05 -9.35 -23.72
CA ASP A 653 -4.05 -9.93 -22.81
C ASP A 653 -3.47 -10.10 -21.40
N ASN A 654 -4.28 -9.79 -20.40
CA ASN A 654 -4.00 -10.06 -19.01
C ASN A 654 -4.51 -11.45 -18.63
N THR A 655 -3.61 -12.42 -18.58
CA THR A 655 -3.90 -13.82 -18.23
C THR A 655 -3.71 -14.13 -16.74
N ARG A 656 -3.32 -13.12 -15.94
CA ARG A 656 -3.04 -13.24 -14.51
C ARG A 656 -4.33 -13.22 -13.69
N SER A 657 -4.28 -13.75 -12.47
CA SER A 657 -5.43 -13.73 -11.55
C SER A 657 -5.82 -12.31 -11.15
N TRP A 658 -4.85 -11.39 -11.07
CA TRP A 658 -5.11 -9.95 -10.93
C TRP A 658 -5.91 -9.45 -12.13
N SER A 659 -7.22 -9.28 -11.96
CA SER A 659 -8.24 -9.10 -12.99
C SER A 659 -9.16 -7.90 -12.72
N GLY A 660 -9.22 -7.41 -11.49
CA GLY A 660 -9.81 -6.11 -11.17
C GLY A 660 -8.73 -5.05 -11.04
N ASP A 661 -9.03 -3.82 -11.44
CA ASP A 661 -8.12 -2.70 -11.22
C ASP A 661 -8.88 -1.36 -11.14
N HIS A 662 -8.14 -0.32 -10.78
CA HIS A 662 -8.59 1.05 -10.59
C HIS A 662 -7.61 2.07 -11.21
N CYS A 663 -6.43 1.66 -11.68
CA CYS A 663 -5.42 2.51 -12.32
C CYS A 663 -5.80 2.84 -13.78
N MET A 664 -6.92 3.53 -13.96
CA MET A 664 -7.51 3.88 -15.24
C MET A 664 -8.15 5.28 -15.16
N ASP A 665 -9.01 5.66 -16.11
CA ASP A 665 -9.76 6.92 -16.02
C ASP A 665 -10.45 7.06 -14.65
N PRO A 666 -10.05 8.02 -13.80
CA PRO A 666 -10.60 8.18 -12.45
C PRO A 666 -12.12 8.41 -12.41
N ARG A 667 -12.70 8.91 -13.51
CA ARG A 667 -14.15 9.13 -13.62
C ARG A 667 -14.93 7.81 -13.67
N ALA A 668 -14.29 6.72 -14.12
CA ALA A 668 -14.90 5.40 -14.22
C ALA A 668 -14.85 4.59 -12.92
N VAL A 669 -14.01 5.01 -11.96
CA VAL A 669 -13.76 4.31 -10.69
C VAL A 669 -13.90 5.23 -9.47
N PRO A 670 -15.04 5.95 -9.32
CA PRO A 670 -15.27 6.72 -8.10
C PRO A 670 -15.35 5.78 -6.88
N GLY A 671 -14.88 6.26 -5.74
CA GLY A 671 -15.06 5.56 -4.47
C GLY A 671 -16.47 5.75 -3.91
N VAL A 672 -16.62 5.51 -2.61
CA VAL A 672 -17.90 5.68 -1.90
C VAL A 672 -17.75 6.56 -0.67
N ILE A 673 -18.84 7.23 -0.31
CA ILE A 673 -19.04 7.73 1.04
C ILE A 673 -20.43 7.33 1.53
N PHE A 674 -20.47 6.61 2.66
CA PHE A 674 -21.65 6.47 3.49
C PHE A 674 -21.43 7.29 4.77
N SER A 675 -22.40 8.12 5.12
CA SER A 675 -22.36 8.91 6.34
C SER A 675 -23.62 8.69 7.14
N THR A 676 -23.46 8.45 8.44
CA THR A 676 -24.56 8.45 9.43
C THR A 676 -25.13 9.85 9.69
N ARG A 677 -24.52 10.89 9.12
CA ARG A 677 -25.00 12.27 9.17
C ARG A 677 -25.38 12.71 7.75
N PRO A 678 -26.59 13.24 7.54
CA PRO A 678 -27.01 13.68 6.22
C PRO A 678 -26.19 14.89 5.77
N PHE A 679 -25.81 14.93 4.49
CA PHE A 679 -25.18 16.09 3.86
C PHE A 679 -25.73 16.34 2.45
N ARG A 680 -25.58 17.58 1.96
CA ARG A 680 -26.18 18.03 0.68
C ARG A 680 -25.20 18.18 -0.46
N ASN A 681 -23.88 18.07 -0.23
CA ASN A 681 -22.89 18.13 -1.30
C ASN A 681 -23.19 17.05 -2.37
N PRO A 682 -23.52 17.45 -3.62
CA PRO A 682 -23.90 16.51 -4.66
C PRO A 682 -22.70 15.78 -5.28
N LYS A 683 -21.48 16.31 -5.09
CA LYS A 683 -20.23 15.82 -5.68
C LYS A 683 -19.12 15.81 -4.63
N PRO A 684 -19.25 15.02 -3.54
CA PRO A 684 -18.20 14.93 -2.55
C PRO A 684 -16.94 14.33 -3.20
N ALA A 685 -15.78 14.84 -2.83
CA ALA A 685 -14.49 14.36 -3.32
C ALA A 685 -13.60 13.89 -2.16
N LEU A 686 -12.63 13.03 -2.45
CA LEU A 686 -11.75 12.49 -1.41
C LEU A 686 -10.94 13.59 -0.69
N VAL A 687 -10.64 14.68 -1.40
CA VAL A 687 -9.97 15.88 -0.85
C VAL A 687 -10.79 16.56 0.25
N ASP A 688 -12.10 16.36 0.28
CA ASP A 688 -13.03 16.94 1.27
C ASP A 688 -13.00 16.23 2.62
N MET A 689 -12.42 15.02 2.69
CA MET A 689 -12.55 14.16 3.87
C MET A 689 -11.80 14.68 5.10
N ALA A 690 -10.57 15.16 4.95
CA ALA A 690 -9.83 15.78 6.05
C ALA A 690 -10.54 17.03 6.62
N PRO A 691 -10.97 18.01 5.79
CA PRO A 691 -11.81 19.12 6.23
C PRO A 691 -13.11 18.67 6.90
N THR A 692 -13.79 17.64 6.36
CA THR A 692 -15.03 17.08 6.91
C THR A 692 -14.83 16.53 8.33
N VAL A 693 -13.76 15.76 8.55
CA VAL A 693 -13.46 15.20 9.89
C VAL A 693 -13.16 16.33 10.90
N LEU A 694 -12.45 17.38 10.48
CA LEU A 694 -12.15 18.53 11.33
C LEU A 694 -13.42 19.32 11.68
N ASP A 695 -14.28 19.57 10.70
CA ASP A 695 -15.54 20.29 10.85
C ASP A 695 -16.51 19.56 11.81
N LEU A 696 -16.66 18.24 11.66
CA LEU A 696 -17.44 17.41 12.60
C LEU A 696 -16.96 17.56 14.06
N LEU A 697 -15.67 17.82 14.27
CA LEU A 697 -15.06 18.04 15.58
C LEU A 697 -15.05 19.51 16.03
N GLY A 698 -15.61 20.43 15.24
CA GLY A 698 -15.60 21.87 15.51
C GLY A 698 -14.21 22.50 15.38
N LEU A 699 -13.36 21.95 14.51
CA LEU A 699 -12.01 22.44 14.23
C LEU A 699 -11.95 23.08 12.84
N ASP A 700 -11.32 24.25 12.76
CA ASP A 700 -11.09 24.92 11.47
C ASP A 700 -10.10 24.12 10.61
N ALA A 701 -10.45 23.91 9.34
CA ALA A 701 -9.53 23.37 8.35
C ALA A 701 -8.35 24.34 8.16
N PRO A 702 -7.08 23.89 8.27
CA PRO A 702 -5.92 24.70 7.94
C PRO A 702 -5.99 25.21 6.49
N GLY A 703 -5.62 26.47 6.26
CA GLY A 703 -5.74 27.10 4.93
C GLY A 703 -4.86 26.53 3.80
N HIS A 704 -4.08 25.47 4.05
CA HIS A 704 -3.42 24.71 2.98
C HIS A 704 -4.31 23.60 2.42
N MET A 705 -5.34 23.16 3.16
CA MET A 705 -6.32 22.19 2.67
C MET A 705 -7.16 22.86 1.58
N THR A 706 -7.28 22.21 0.43
CA THR A 706 -8.02 22.71 -0.73
C THR A 706 -9.45 22.18 -0.77
N GLY A 707 -9.70 21.02 -0.15
CA GLY A 707 -11.04 20.47 0.02
C GLY A 707 -11.88 21.28 1.01
N ARG A 708 -13.19 20.98 1.03
CA ARG A 708 -14.16 21.64 1.93
C ARG A 708 -14.97 20.58 2.65
N SER A 709 -15.46 20.89 3.86
CA SER A 709 -16.36 19.95 4.55
C SER A 709 -17.58 19.66 3.69
N VAL A 710 -17.98 18.39 3.57
CA VAL A 710 -19.23 18.03 2.85
C VAL A 710 -20.49 18.54 3.57
N PHE A 711 -20.36 18.95 4.85
CA PHE A 711 -21.43 19.55 5.66
C PHE A 711 -21.45 21.08 5.61
N ALA A 712 -20.45 21.73 5.00
CA ALA A 712 -20.47 23.17 4.83
C ALA A 712 -21.63 23.56 3.91
N GLU A 713 -22.28 24.70 4.21
CA GLU A 713 -23.26 25.29 3.29
C GLU A 713 -22.57 25.53 1.95
N SER A 714 -23.10 24.94 0.88
CA SER A 714 -22.59 25.18 -0.46
C SER A 714 -22.77 26.66 -0.76
N GLU A 715 -21.68 27.40 -0.93
CA GLU A 715 -21.70 28.53 -1.85
C GLU A 715 -22.05 27.93 -3.21
N VAL A 716 -23.34 27.93 -3.53
CA VAL A 716 -23.82 27.77 -4.89
C VAL A 716 -23.30 29.00 -5.62
N ASN A 717 -22.07 28.93 -6.12
CA ASN A 717 -21.66 29.83 -7.17
C ASN A 717 -22.38 29.33 -8.43
N PRO A 718 -23.22 30.17 -9.07
CA PRO A 718 -24.04 29.78 -10.21
C PRO A 718 -23.23 29.22 -11.38
#